data_AF-A0A357LV11-F1
#
_entry.id   AF-A0A357LV11-F1
#
_cell.length_a   1.000
_cell.length_b   1.000
_cell.length_c   1.000
_cell.angle_alpha   90.00
_cell.angle_beta   90.00
_cell.angle_gamma   90.00
#
_symmetry.space_group_name_H-M   'P 1'
#
loop_
_entity.id
_entity.type
_entity.pdbx_description
1 polymer ?
#
loop_
_entity_poly.entity_id
_entity_poly.type
_entity_poly.pdbx_seq_one_letter_code
_entity_poly.pdbx_strand_id
1 'polypeptide(L)'
;MDIGRSAVTAQREALNVTGQNIANIETEGYRRRDASLTEVIGNQSELTAKTSQTGLGVQLSDVQRAFNSYLTDSSRSATSRFEAADTFETKIVQLENLLLPREGDLGTMMNAFFGEMSGIAALPGDMAPRAAGLAQGATLAASFNNTANVLKDLADAAFGEMQSKVEEVNLLTFALGTVNGRLRSSNLGGTPPNMLLDERDRLIDEISERMNVTVAVGERYEAEVFIGSSEMGPNLVSGERVTPLVALLTSEKAVKFKLGTNTFVSSIHGGAINGLNDAFSATQAAVSDLDALARKITTDMNKQHQQGIDLEGELGNAMFTTADFEINAGVNNRGDTSVTLNKIPGQADVYDYIEFTYSGASSMWTGRDGDGVILGSGRTQLQLEGGMIEFSGKPKDGDTFQMSRVSGDASRMSFLLTRAEQFAAASTLKVTINAGNEGTGNLSTSIAAVPSSGLASVETVLKNHLSPVAATDFIRDGVVAVIPANVSAIEFASLNNQPTMRVATADISTLQNVAFQLDGTSYSFDVDATNAGATVWQHGAEIANSLNNGVVRAAVNLGSSTSTVTAGTGSVSGILTPVGTSSTSLTTTIEGVSITAATTAGSSLQARASALTNAINNSIALSDKGISAAVSADINVQVVGSKGVSLSSLGVFAAGFEGGIVLASGSSDADGNAKAFSNATFRLSGSGAQAAETNPAQVASDIQIFTREGRQIAGNPLTDGQAATLLTPLNGFVSGAEYRADYLTFEDGVGYRGMSVDTFQANGLKRLDLSVSGLGSKGTKAELISQSRAGNPNLIPPNNINAQTITVVAENGAERNVTIPSGVAADYVAEQLSAELSPLGINVTSHTRVFLEMPTGIQTGTIGFDIAGTNIV
;
A
#
# COMPACT_ATOMS: atom_id res chain seq x y z
N MET A 1 2.17 28.90 106.20
CA MET A 1 1.25 29.62 105.28
C MET A 1 1.44 29.20 103.83
N ASP A 2 2.44 28.36 103.54
CA ASP A 2 2.84 28.03 102.16
C ASP A 2 1.91 27.07 101.43
N ILE A 3 1.20 26.20 102.15
CA ILE A 3 0.19 25.27 101.59
C ILE A 3 -1.01 26.03 100.98
N GLY A 4 -1.52 27.05 101.68
CA GLY A 4 -2.62 27.88 101.17
C GLY A 4 -2.18 28.74 99.97
N ARG A 5 -0.92 29.20 99.97
CA ARG A 5 -0.34 29.96 98.86
C ARG A 5 -0.12 29.08 97.62
N SER A 6 0.40 27.87 97.78
CA SER A 6 0.59 26.93 96.66
C SER A 6 -0.75 26.47 96.08
N ALA A 7 -1.72 26.12 96.93
CA ALA A 7 -3.06 25.75 96.48
C ALA A 7 -3.79 26.87 95.70
N VAL A 8 -3.74 28.11 96.20
CA VAL A 8 -4.35 29.26 95.50
C VAL A 8 -3.61 29.57 94.19
N THR A 9 -2.29 29.45 94.16
CA THR A 9 -1.50 29.70 92.94
C THR A 9 -1.80 28.64 91.88
N ALA A 10 -1.80 27.36 92.24
CA ALA A 10 -2.11 26.27 91.32
C ALA A 10 -3.56 26.33 90.79
N GLN A 11 -4.53 26.73 91.63
CA GLN A 11 -5.90 26.95 91.19
C GLN A 11 -6.07 28.19 90.30
N ARG A 12 -5.31 29.28 90.54
CA ARG A 12 -5.30 30.44 89.62
C ARG A 12 -4.76 30.06 88.25
N GLU A 13 -3.75 29.20 88.18
CA GLU A 13 -3.23 28.68 86.91
C GLU A 13 -4.22 27.73 86.23
N ALA A 14 -4.85 26.81 86.97
CA ALA A 14 -5.91 25.95 86.43
C ALA A 14 -7.11 26.76 85.89
N LEU A 15 -7.49 27.84 86.57
CA LEU A 15 -8.50 28.79 86.09
C LEU A 15 -8.03 29.56 84.85
N ASN A 16 -6.73 29.88 84.75
CA ASN A 16 -6.16 30.50 83.55
C ASN A 16 -6.20 29.54 82.35
N VAL A 17 -5.87 28.25 82.54
CA VAL A 17 -6.02 27.21 81.50
C VAL A 17 -7.49 27.07 81.09
N THR A 18 -8.41 27.12 82.05
CA THR A 18 -9.86 27.13 81.76
C THR A 18 -10.26 28.36 80.95
N GLY A 19 -9.76 29.55 81.32
CA GLY A 19 -9.97 30.78 80.58
C GLY A 19 -9.41 30.73 79.16
N GLN A 20 -8.23 30.12 78.97
CA GLN A 20 -7.65 29.89 77.65
C GLN A 20 -8.49 28.91 76.81
N ASN A 21 -9.01 27.84 77.42
CA ASN A 21 -9.92 26.92 76.73
C ASN A 21 -11.20 27.63 76.28
N ILE A 22 -11.79 28.47 77.12
CA ILE A 22 -13.00 29.23 76.76
C ILE A 22 -12.70 30.26 75.68
N ALA A 23 -11.58 31.00 75.80
CA ALA A 23 -11.23 32.05 74.84
C ALA A 23 -10.88 31.51 73.45
N ASN A 24 -10.34 30.29 73.36
CA ASN A 24 -9.88 29.70 72.10
C ASN A 24 -10.77 28.54 71.62
N ILE A 25 -11.95 28.34 72.20
CA ILE A 25 -12.84 27.22 71.82
C ILE A 25 -13.31 27.33 70.36
N GLU A 26 -13.41 28.55 69.83
CA GLU A 26 -13.78 28.86 68.44
C GLU A 26 -12.55 29.01 67.53
N THR A 27 -11.33 28.87 68.05
CA THR A 27 -10.12 28.95 67.24
C THR A 27 -9.85 27.60 66.58
N GLU A 28 -9.80 27.60 65.25
CA GLU A 28 -9.44 26.44 64.41
C GLU A 28 -8.15 25.77 64.92
N GLY A 29 -8.15 24.44 65.06
CA GLY A 29 -7.00 23.66 65.51
C GLY A 29 -6.70 23.72 67.01
N TYR A 30 -7.41 24.51 67.82
CA TYR A 30 -7.23 24.52 69.27
C TYR A 30 -7.73 23.22 69.91
N ARG A 31 -6.92 22.62 70.79
CA ARG A 31 -7.25 21.36 71.47
C ARG A 31 -7.38 21.62 72.96
N ARG A 32 -8.47 21.12 73.57
CA ARG A 32 -8.77 21.33 75.00
C ARG A 32 -7.60 20.87 75.86
N ARG A 33 -7.22 21.71 76.82
CA ARG A 33 -6.15 21.44 77.78
C ARG A 33 -6.74 21.05 79.14
N ASP A 34 -6.15 20.05 79.77
CA ASP A 34 -6.47 19.63 81.13
C ASP A 34 -5.33 20.05 82.08
N ALA A 35 -5.68 20.61 83.23
CA ALA A 35 -4.76 21.12 84.22
C ALA A 35 -4.70 20.13 85.39
N SER A 36 -3.67 19.28 85.41
CA SER A 36 -3.53 18.26 86.45
C SER A 36 -2.79 18.83 87.67
N LEU A 37 -3.42 18.72 88.84
CA LEU A 37 -2.87 19.15 90.12
C LEU A 37 -2.30 17.94 90.86
N THR A 38 -1.03 17.98 91.23
CA THR A 38 -0.37 16.92 92.01
C THR A 38 0.08 17.44 93.37
N GLU A 39 0.07 16.57 94.38
CA GLU A 39 0.66 16.90 95.68
C GLU A 39 2.18 17.06 95.55
N VAL A 40 2.73 18.10 96.18
CA VAL A 40 4.18 18.34 96.22
C VAL A 40 4.82 17.24 97.10
N ILE A 41 5.78 16.50 96.57
CA ILE A 41 6.54 15.50 97.34
C ILE A 41 7.93 16.10 97.62
N GLY A 42 8.36 16.13 98.88
CA GLY A 42 9.66 16.66 99.26
C GLY A 42 10.80 15.73 98.83
N ASN A 43 11.85 16.27 98.21
CA ASN A 43 13.04 15.51 97.83
C ASN A 43 13.70 14.84 99.06
N GLN A 44 13.86 13.51 99.04
CA GLN A 44 14.64 12.78 100.04
C GLN A 44 16.13 12.88 99.73
N SER A 45 16.90 13.45 100.65
CA SER A 45 18.35 13.29 100.72
C SER A 45 18.77 13.01 102.15
N GLU A 46 18.36 11.88 102.73
CA GLU A 46 19.05 11.21 103.85
C GLU A 46 18.36 9.89 104.23
N LEU A 47 19.15 8.83 104.44
CA LEU A 47 18.71 7.43 104.60
C LEU A 47 18.05 7.09 105.96
N THR A 48 17.59 8.07 106.75
CA THR A 48 17.09 7.85 108.13
C THR A 48 15.78 8.56 108.51
N ALA A 49 15.09 9.24 107.60
CA ALA A 49 13.86 9.96 107.95
C ALA A 49 12.57 9.12 107.83
N LYS A 50 12.19 8.40 108.91
CA LYS A 50 10.80 7.93 109.12
C LYS A 50 9.95 9.06 109.72
N THR A 51 9.44 9.97 108.90
CA THR A 51 8.30 10.84 109.28
C THR A 51 7.39 11.08 108.07
N SER A 52 6.08 10.94 108.27
CA SER A 52 5.04 11.13 107.25
C SER A 52 5.14 12.51 106.60
N GLN A 53 5.52 12.56 105.32
CA GLN A 53 5.39 13.74 104.47
C GLN A 53 4.02 13.72 103.78
N THR A 54 2.99 14.15 104.50
CA THR A 54 1.66 14.39 103.94
C THR A 54 1.34 15.87 104.21
N GLY A 55 0.97 16.64 103.18
CA GLY A 55 0.57 18.04 103.34
C GLY A 55 1.59 19.11 102.93
N LEU A 56 2.38 18.92 101.87
CA LEU A 56 3.23 19.97 101.29
C LEU A 56 2.49 20.89 100.30
N GLY A 57 1.18 20.70 100.14
CA GLY A 57 0.31 21.45 99.22
C GLY A 57 0.27 20.85 97.82
N VAL A 58 -0.42 21.53 96.91
CA VAL A 58 -0.57 21.11 95.51
C VAL A 58 0.18 22.05 94.60
N GLN A 59 0.78 21.50 93.55
CA GLN A 59 1.34 22.25 92.45
C GLN A 59 0.71 21.79 91.14
N LEU A 60 0.70 22.67 90.14
CA LEU A 60 0.36 22.28 88.79
C LEU A 60 1.46 21.35 88.27
N SER A 61 1.10 20.12 87.91
CA SER A 61 2.04 19.10 87.44
C SER A 61 2.43 19.37 85.99
N ASP A 62 1.41 19.38 85.12
CA ASP A 62 1.56 19.59 83.69
C ASP A 62 0.20 20.02 83.09
N VAL A 63 0.26 20.73 81.96
CA VAL A 63 -0.91 21.10 81.17
C VAL A 63 -0.95 20.19 79.95
N GLN A 64 -1.71 19.11 80.07
CA GLN A 64 -1.79 18.09 79.03
C GLN A 64 -2.94 18.37 78.06
N ARG A 65 -2.74 18.05 76.79
CA ARG A 65 -3.82 18.11 75.78
C ARG A 65 -4.75 16.92 75.99
N ALA A 66 -6.05 17.16 76.02
CA ALA A 66 -7.06 16.11 75.97
C ALA A 66 -7.15 15.59 74.53
N PHE A 67 -6.29 14.62 74.19
CA PHE A 67 -6.08 14.13 72.84
C PHE A 67 -6.25 12.61 72.76
N ASN A 68 -6.99 12.14 71.75
CA ASN A 68 -7.11 10.74 71.41
C ASN A 68 -6.69 10.56 69.95
N SER A 69 -5.56 9.88 69.73
CA SER A 69 -5.01 9.68 68.38
C SER A 69 -5.97 8.91 67.49
N TYR A 70 -6.57 7.82 67.99
CA TYR A 70 -7.53 7.01 67.23
C TYR A 70 -8.74 7.82 66.75
N LEU A 71 -9.34 8.64 67.62
CA LEU A 71 -10.47 9.49 67.22
C LEU A 71 -10.05 10.57 66.21
N THR A 72 -8.82 11.10 66.34
CA THR A 72 -8.29 12.09 65.42
C THR A 72 -8.02 11.49 64.05
N ASP A 73 -7.40 10.31 63.98
CA ASP A 73 -7.13 9.62 62.72
C ASP A 73 -8.43 9.14 62.05
N SER A 74 -9.41 8.68 62.85
CA SER A 74 -10.76 8.37 62.37
C SER A 74 -11.46 9.61 61.80
N SER A 75 -11.35 10.77 62.47
CA SER A 75 -11.89 12.04 61.99
C SER A 75 -11.25 12.46 60.68
N ARG A 76 -9.91 12.44 60.58
CA ARG A 76 -9.17 12.78 59.35
C ARG A 76 -9.55 11.89 58.18
N SER A 77 -9.64 10.58 58.42
CA SER A 77 -10.08 9.62 57.40
C SER A 77 -11.53 9.87 56.95
N ALA A 78 -12.43 10.21 57.89
CA ALA A 78 -13.81 10.56 57.58
C ALA A 78 -13.92 11.87 56.80
N THR A 79 -13.21 12.93 57.21
CA THR A 79 -13.12 14.22 56.50
C THR A 79 -12.59 14.00 55.09
N SER A 80 -11.49 13.26 54.95
CA SER A 80 -10.92 12.95 53.64
C SER A 80 -11.93 12.28 52.70
N ARG A 81 -12.72 11.32 53.20
CA ARG A 81 -13.79 10.68 52.42
C ARG A 81 -14.93 11.62 52.07
N PHE A 82 -15.32 12.48 53.00
CA PHE A 82 -16.34 13.51 52.76
C PHE A 82 -15.89 14.48 51.66
N GLU A 83 -14.69 15.03 51.77
CA GLU A 83 -14.14 15.97 50.77
C GLU A 83 -14.00 15.33 49.38
N ALA A 84 -13.62 14.05 49.32
CA ALA A 84 -13.60 13.31 48.05
C ALA A 84 -15.00 13.23 47.43
N ALA A 85 -16.02 12.88 48.22
CA ALA A 85 -17.39 12.74 47.75
C ALA A 85 -18.02 14.09 47.35
N ASP A 86 -17.83 15.13 48.16
CA ASP A 86 -18.33 16.49 47.92
C ASP A 86 -17.71 17.12 46.66
N THR A 87 -16.39 16.97 46.52
CA THR A 87 -15.67 17.45 45.32
C THR A 87 -16.12 16.67 44.08
N PHE A 88 -16.27 15.34 44.18
CA PHE A 88 -16.76 14.52 43.08
C PHE A 88 -18.18 14.90 42.67
N GLU A 89 -19.12 15.05 43.62
CA GLU A 89 -20.49 15.48 43.37
C GLU A 89 -20.51 16.81 42.62
N THR A 90 -19.79 17.82 43.13
CA THR A 90 -19.74 19.16 42.53
C THR A 90 -19.32 19.12 41.07
N LYS A 91 -18.34 18.26 40.71
CA LYS A 91 -17.87 18.12 39.32
C LYS A 91 -18.78 17.26 38.47
N ILE A 92 -19.34 16.18 39.00
CA ILE A 92 -20.28 15.33 38.27
C ILE A 92 -21.58 16.06 37.96
N VAL A 93 -22.08 16.92 38.85
CA VAL A 93 -23.24 17.76 38.57
C VAL A 93 -22.97 18.71 37.40
N GLN A 94 -21.73 19.19 37.21
CA GLN A 94 -21.37 19.99 36.04
C GLN A 94 -21.41 19.17 34.76
N LEU A 95 -20.84 17.95 34.80
CA LEU A 95 -20.90 17.00 33.69
C LEU A 95 -22.34 16.60 33.34
N GLU A 96 -23.15 16.29 34.35
CA GLU A 96 -24.57 15.95 34.19
C GLU A 96 -25.33 17.12 33.54
N ASN A 97 -25.17 18.34 34.07
CA ASN A 97 -25.84 19.51 33.50
C ASN A 97 -25.45 19.80 32.04
N LEU A 98 -24.26 19.40 31.62
CA LEU A 98 -23.83 19.49 30.22
C LEU A 98 -24.52 18.44 29.34
N LEU A 99 -24.67 17.22 29.85
CA LEU A 99 -25.23 16.09 29.10
C LEU A 99 -26.76 16.00 29.16
N LEU A 100 -27.41 16.72 30.09
CA LEU A 100 -28.86 16.72 30.21
C LEU A 100 -29.54 17.25 28.93
N PRO A 101 -30.59 16.56 28.43
CA PRO A 101 -31.29 16.97 27.22
C PRO A 101 -31.83 18.41 27.31
N ARG A 102 -31.48 19.24 26.34
CA ARG A 102 -31.94 20.63 26.19
C ARG A 102 -32.24 20.93 24.72
N GLU A 103 -32.88 22.06 24.44
CA GLU A 103 -33.02 22.56 23.07
C GLU A 103 -31.63 22.69 22.42
N GLY A 104 -31.38 21.92 21.35
CA GLY A 104 -30.11 21.90 20.64
C GLY A 104 -29.11 20.82 21.10
N ASP A 105 -29.52 19.84 21.90
CA ASP A 105 -28.66 18.70 22.27
C ASP A 105 -28.30 17.81 21.05
N LEU A 106 -27.30 16.96 21.23
CA LEU A 106 -26.82 16.04 20.20
C LEU A 106 -27.89 15.08 19.68
N GLY A 107 -28.72 14.52 20.55
CA GLY A 107 -29.84 13.65 20.19
C GLY A 107 -30.91 14.36 19.36
N THR A 108 -31.23 15.62 19.66
CA THR A 108 -32.14 16.44 18.84
C THR A 108 -31.56 16.70 17.45
N MET A 109 -30.25 16.98 17.37
CA MET A 109 -29.54 17.20 16.11
C MET A 109 -29.46 15.93 15.27
N MET A 110 -29.25 14.77 15.90
CA MET A 110 -29.31 13.46 15.25
C MET A 110 -30.72 13.17 14.72
N ASN A 111 -31.76 13.39 15.53
CA ASN A 111 -33.14 13.19 15.11
C ASN A 111 -33.52 14.10 13.93
N ALA A 112 -33.10 15.37 13.96
CA ALA A 112 -33.30 16.29 12.85
C ALA A 112 -32.59 15.79 11.57
N PHE A 113 -31.34 15.34 11.68
CA PHE A 113 -30.60 14.76 10.56
C PHE A 113 -31.30 13.54 9.95
N PHE A 114 -31.73 12.58 10.78
CA PHE A 114 -32.48 11.41 10.29
C PHE A 114 -33.86 11.79 9.73
N GLY A 115 -34.49 12.84 10.25
CA GLY A 115 -35.69 13.44 9.67
C GLY A 115 -35.46 13.93 8.24
N GLU A 116 -34.37 14.68 8.01
CA GLU A 116 -33.99 15.12 6.65
C GLU A 116 -33.67 13.95 5.73
N MET A 117 -32.97 12.91 6.23
CA MET A 117 -32.72 11.70 5.43
C MET A 117 -34.02 10.98 5.05
N SER A 118 -35.01 10.94 5.94
CA SER A 118 -36.34 10.42 5.62
C SER A 118 -37.06 11.28 4.59
N GLY A 119 -36.86 12.61 4.60
CA GLY A 119 -37.37 13.51 3.58
C GLY A 119 -36.76 13.25 2.21
N ILE A 120 -35.44 13.04 2.16
CA ILE A 120 -34.73 12.65 0.92
C ILE A 120 -35.22 11.30 0.41
N ALA A 121 -35.43 10.31 1.29
CA ALA A 121 -35.95 9.01 0.89
C ALA A 121 -37.38 9.08 0.32
N ALA A 122 -38.21 10.00 0.82
CA ALA A 122 -39.57 10.21 0.32
C ALA A 122 -39.60 10.86 -1.07
N LEU A 123 -38.68 11.80 -1.33
CA LEU A 123 -38.58 12.54 -2.60
C LEU A 123 -37.12 12.55 -3.11
N PRO A 124 -36.60 11.40 -3.58
CA PRO A 124 -35.17 11.25 -3.89
C PRO A 124 -34.70 12.06 -5.10
N GLY A 125 -35.61 12.49 -5.97
CA GLY A 125 -35.33 13.34 -7.13
C GLY A 125 -35.46 14.84 -6.88
N ASP A 126 -35.88 15.27 -5.68
CA ASP A 126 -36.06 16.69 -5.36
C ASP A 126 -34.81 17.26 -4.67
N MET A 127 -34.41 18.48 -5.07
CA MET A 127 -33.26 19.18 -4.53
C MET A 127 -33.52 19.80 -3.16
N ALA A 128 -34.76 20.18 -2.86
CA ALA A 128 -35.10 20.84 -1.59
C ALA A 128 -34.75 19.99 -0.35
N PRO A 129 -35.21 18.72 -0.22
CA PRO A 129 -34.85 17.88 0.93
C PRO A 129 -33.35 17.55 0.98
N ARG A 130 -32.69 17.43 -0.18
CA ARG A 130 -31.24 17.20 -0.26
C ARG A 130 -30.43 18.39 0.24
N ALA A 131 -30.83 19.61 -0.10
CA ALA A 131 -30.19 20.83 0.38
C ALA A 131 -30.37 21.02 1.89
N ALA A 132 -31.55 20.69 2.43
CA ALA A 132 -31.79 20.69 3.87
C ALA A 132 -30.93 19.64 4.59
N GLY A 133 -30.86 18.41 4.05
CA GLY A 133 -29.98 17.35 4.56
C GLY A 133 -28.50 17.73 4.56
N LEU A 134 -28.03 18.46 3.54
CA LEU A 134 -26.65 18.96 3.46
C LEU A 134 -26.32 19.90 4.64
N ALA A 135 -27.20 20.88 4.89
CA ALA A 135 -27.03 21.83 5.99
C ALA A 135 -27.13 21.14 7.36
N GLN A 136 -28.05 20.19 7.51
CA GLN A 136 -28.24 19.46 8.75
C GLN A 136 -27.07 18.48 9.04
N GLY A 137 -26.47 17.88 8.01
CA GLY A 137 -25.28 17.05 8.15
C GLY A 137 -24.07 17.83 8.67
N ALA A 138 -23.84 19.04 8.14
CA ALA A 138 -22.82 19.95 8.64
C ALA A 138 -23.09 20.40 10.08
N THR A 139 -24.36 20.66 10.41
CA THR A 139 -24.79 21.05 11.76
C THR A 139 -24.56 19.92 12.77
N LEU A 140 -24.88 18.67 12.39
CA LEU A 140 -24.64 17.50 13.22
C LEU A 140 -23.15 17.34 13.55
N ALA A 141 -22.27 17.42 12.55
CA ALA A 141 -20.82 17.35 12.77
C ALA A 141 -20.33 18.48 13.70
N ALA A 142 -20.81 19.71 13.51
CA ALA A 142 -20.48 20.83 14.39
C ALA A 142 -20.96 20.61 15.84
N SER A 143 -22.12 19.99 16.05
CA SER A 143 -22.63 19.65 17.39
C SER A 143 -21.79 18.58 18.09
N PHE A 144 -21.29 17.57 17.36
CA PHE A 144 -20.31 16.62 17.89
C PHE A 144 -19.03 17.34 18.33
N ASN A 145 -18.49 18.20 17.46
CA ASN A 145 -17.28 18.95 17.74
C ASN A 145 -17.42 19.85 18.98
N ASN A 146 -18.54 20.58 19.08
CA ASN A 146 -18.81 21.45 20.21
C ASN A 146 -18.93 20.66 21.52
N THR A 147 -19.72 19.57 21.52
CA THR A 147 -19.88 18.72 22.71
C THR A 147 -18.55 18.12 23.17
N ALA A 148 -17.72 17.65 22.23
CA ALA A 148 -16.39 17.13 22.53
C ALA A 148 -15.47 18.19 23.14
N ASN A 149 -15.50 19.43 22.62
CA ASN A 149 -14.71 20.54 23.15
C ASN A 149 -15.14 20.92 24.57
N VAL A 150 -16.45 21.02 24.85
CA VAL A 150 -16.91 21.37 26.22
C VAL A 150 -16.56 20.27 27.23
N LEU A 151 -16.68 18.99 26.85
CA LEU A 151 -16.24 17.87 27.71
C LEU A 151 -14.73 17.91 27.97
N LYS A 152 -13.95 18.21 26.93
CA LYS A 152 -12.50 18.38 27.05
C LYS A 152 -12.14 19.53 27.98
N ASP A 153 -12.79 20.68 27.85
CA ASP A 153 -12.57 21.84 28.71
C ASP A 153 -12.91 21.51 30.18
N LEU A 154 -13.98 20.75 30.41
CA LEU A 154 -14.35 20.28 31.74
C LEU A 154 -13.29 19.33 32.34
N ALA A 155 -12.76 18.41 31.54
CA ALA A 155 -11.68 17.52 31.97
C ALA A 155 -10.38 18.30 32.27
N ASP A 156 -9.98 19.21 31.38
CA ASP A 156 -8.79 20.03 31.56
C ASP A 156 -8.94 20.96 32.79
N ALA A 157 -10.13 21.50 33.05
CA ALA A 157 -10.41 22.29 34.25
C ALA A 157 -10.32 21.45 35.54
N ALA A 158 -10.88 20.23 35.55
CA ALA A 158 -10.77 19.32 36.70
C ALA A 158 -9.29 18.94 36.97
N PHE A 159 -8.51 18.70 35.93
CA PHE A 159 -7.09 18.40 36.05
C PHE A 159 -6.28 19.62 36.53
N GLY A 160 -6.56 20.82 36.04
CA GLY A 160 -5.92 22.06 36.49
C GLY A 160 -6.21 22.38 37.96
N GLU A 161 -7.45 22.14 38.41
CA GLU A 161 -7.81 22.26 39.81
C GLU A 161 -7.10 21.23 40.69
N MET A 162 -6.95 19.99 40.19
CA MET A 162 -6.19 18.96 40.87
C MET A 162 -4.71 19.35 41.04
N GLN A 163 -4.09 19.93 40.01
CA GLN A 163 -2.73 20.45 40.10
C GLN A 163 -2.62 21.53 41.18
N SER A 164 -3.59 22.46 41.21
CA SER A 164 -3.66 23.49 42.24
C SER A 164 -3.78 22.90 43.65
N LYS A 165 -4.61 21.86 43.84
CA LYS A 165 -4.73 21.15 45.13
C LYS A 165 -3.45 20.41 45.54
N VAL A 166 -2.73 19.83 44.59
CA VAL A 166 -1.41 19.22 44.84
C VAL A 166 -0.38 20.28 45.26
N GLU A 167 -0.41 21.46 44.65
CA GLU A 167 0.43 22.59 45.06
C GLU A 167 0.11 23.07 46.48
N GLU A 168 -1.18 23.19 46.83
CA GLU A 168 -1.62 23.50 48.19
C GLU A 168 -1.07 22.46 49.20
N VAL A 169 -1.15 21.16 48.90
CA VAL A 169 -0.57 20.09 49.74
C VAL A 169 0.95 20.26 49.89
N ASN A 170 1.68 20.60 48.82
CA ASN A 170 3.12 20.83 48.89
C ASN A 170 3.47 22.03 49.80
N LEU A 171 2.65 23.08 49.81
CA LEU A 171 2.83 24.22 50.70
C LEU A 171 2.56 23.85 52.17
N LEU A 172 1.48 23.10 52.43
CA LEU A 172 1.12 22.63 53.77
C LEU A 172 2.18 21.68 54.33
N THR A 173 2.71 20.77 53.51
CA THR A 173 3.76 19.83 53.92
C THR A 173 5.09 20.54 54.19
N PHE A 174 5.42 21.61 53.45
CA PHE A 174 6.56 22.48 53.74
C PHE A 174 6.42 23.21 55.08
N ALA A 175 5.23 23.76 55.37
CA ALA A 175 4.93 24.36 56.66
C ALA A 175 5.05 23.32 57.79
N LEU A 176 4.53 22.11 57.59
CA LEU A 176 4.62 21.01 58.55
C LEU A 176 6.07 20.58 58.80
N GLY A 177 6.90 20.50 57.77
CA GLY A 177 8.34 20.25 57.90
C GLY A 177 9.05 21.31 58.77
N THR A 178 8.69 22.58 58.60
CA THR A 178 9.20 23.69 59.43
C THR A 178 8.75 23.55 60.89
N VAL A 179 7.50 23.19 61.13
CA VAL A 179 6.95 22.95 62.47
C VAL A 179 7.64 21.74 63.12
N ASN A 180 7.86 20.66 62.38
CA ASN A 180 8.62 19.49 62.84
C ASN A 180 10.06 19.86 63.23
N GLY A 181 10.74 20.70 62.44
CA GLY A 181 12.06 21.24 62.79
C GLY A 181 12.06 21.98 64.14
N ARG A 182 11.05 22.84 64.36
CA ARG A 182 10.86 23.56 65.63
C ARG A 182 10.52 22.63 66.79
N LEU A 183 9.65 21.65 66.60
CA LEU A 183 9.30 20.64 67.61
C LEU A 183 10.53 19.83 68.03
N ARG A 184 11.35 19.36 67.09
CA ARG A 184 12.61 18.67 67.41
C ARG A 184 13.59 19.53 68.20
N SER A 185 13.69 20.83 67.87
CA SER A 185 14.59 21.76 68.56
C SER A 185 14.13 22.16 69.96
N SER A 186 12.82 22.20 70.20
CA SER A 186 12.24 22.63 71.49
C SER A 186 12.16 21.49 72.53
N ASN A 187 12.27 20.24 72.10
CA ASN A 187 12.20 19.05 72.96
C ASN A 187 13.58 18.57 73.48
N LEU A 188 14.61 19.43 73.49
CA LEU A 188 15.95 19.14 74.06
C LEU A 188 15.93 19.25 75.60
N GLY A 189 15.11 18.43 76.27
CA GLY A 189 15.07 18.29 77.72
C GLY A 189 13.84 18.85 78.45
N GLY A 190 12.74 19.15 77.74
CA GLY A 190 11.47 19.61 78.33
C GLY A 190 10.25 19.40 77.42
N THR A 191 9.03 19.62 77.94
CA THR A 191 7.76 19.44 77.20
C THR A 191 7.65 20.42 76.02
N PRO A 192 7.34 19.97 74.79
CA PRO A 192 7.22 20.86 73.65
C PRO A 192 6.08 21.88 73.82
N PRO A 193 6.20 23.10 73.25
CA PRO A 193 5.15 24.09 73.32
C PRO A 193 3.83 23.58 72.71
N ASN A 194 2.74 23.60 73.49
CA ASN A 194 1.42 23.14 73.04
C ASN A 194 0.94 23.82 71.74
N MET A 195 1.29 25.08 71.52
CA MET A 195 0.97 25.82 70.29
C MET A 195 1.57 25.17 69.03
N LEU A 196 2.79 24.62 69.11
CA LEU A 196 3.40 23.93 67.96
C LEU A 196 2.73 22.58 67.69
N LEU A 197 2.25 21.90 68.73
CA LEU A 197 1.47 20.67 68.59
C LEU A 197 0.09 20.94 67.98
N ASP A 198 -0.56 22.04 68.39
CA ASP A 198 -1.84 22.50 67.82
C ASP A 198 -1.66 22.88 66.33
N GLU A 199 -0.60 23.62 65.99
CA GLU A 199 -0.30 23.99 64.60
C GLU A 199 0.05 22.78 63.73
N ARG A 200 0.82 21.82 64.25
CA ARG A 200 1.11 20.55 63.56
C ARG A 200 -0.18 19.81 63.23
N ASP A 201 -1.07 19.67 64.21
CA ASP A 201 -2.31 18.94 64.03
C ASP A 201 -3.26 19.66 63.08
N ARG A 202 -3.35 21.01 63.12
CA ARG A 202 -4.09 21.83 62.14
C ARG A 202 -3.60 21.62 60.71
N LEU A 203 -2.29 21.67 60.49
CA LEU A 203 -1.69 21.45 59.17
C LEU A 203 -1.98 20.04 58.65
N ILE A 204 -1.95 19.02 59.52
CA ILE A 204 -2.30 17.66 59.13
C ILE A 204 -3.80 17.55 58.82
N ASP A 205 -4.66 18.21 59.60
CA ASP A 205 -6.11 18.24 59.36
C ASP A 205 -6.40 18.85 57.98
N GLU A 206 -5.77 19.99 57.62
CA GLU A 206 -5.87 20.62 56.29
C GLU A 206 -5.30 19.78 55.13
N ILE A 207 -4.23 19.01 55.39
CA ILE A 207 -3.72 18.04 54.42
C ILE A 207 -4.74 16.91 54.22
N SER A 208 -5.39 16.44 55.29
CA SER A 208 -6.36 15.34 55.25
C SER A 208 -7.63 15.65 54.43
N GLU A 209 -8.03 16.92 54.37
CA GLU A 209 -9.09 17.41 53.50
C GLU A 209 -8.75 17.24 52.01
N ARG A 210 -7.48 17.44 51.64
CA ARG A 210 -7.02 17.41 50.24
C ARG A 210 -6.61 16.02 49.79
N MET A 211 -6.05 15.21 50.68
CA MET A 211 -5.63 13.84 50.40
C MET A 211 -5.67 12.97 51.66
N ASN A 212 -5.95 11.67 51.52
CA ASN A 212 -5.88 10.77 52.66
C ASN A 212 -4.42 10.54 53.09
N VAL A 213 -4.14 10.78 54.37
CA VAL A 213 -2.83 10.60 54.98
C VAL A 213 -2.92 9.80 56.26
N THR A 214 -1.88 9.01 56.51
CA THR A 214 -1.64 8.34 57.79
C THR A 214 -0.47 9.03 58.48
N VAL A 215 -0.60 9.30 59.78
CA VAL A 215 0.43 10.00 60.54
C VAL A 215 0.99 9.11 61.63
N ALA A 216 2.31 8.99 61.67
CA ALA A 216 3.04 8.43 62.80
C ALA A 216 3.72 9.57 63.57
N VAL A 217 3.62 9.56 64.89
CA VAL A 217 4.28 10.58 65.74
C VAL A 217 5.54 9.98 66.34
N GLY A 218 6.68 10.62 66.09
CA GLY A 218 7.99 10.19 66.59
C GLY A 218 8.19 10.48 68.09
N GLU A 219 9.30 9.98 68.64
CA GLU A 219 9.66 10.15 70.06
C GLU A 219 9.87 11.62 70.47
N ARG A 220 10.10 12.52 69.50
CA ARG A 220 10.26 13.96 69.74
C ARG A 220 9.05 14.79 69.28
N TYR A 221 7.89 14.14 69.14
CA TYR A 221 6.63 14.75 68.73
C TYR A 221 6.62 15.31 67.30
N GLU A 222 7.63 15.02 66.48
CA GLU A 222 7.56 15.24 65.04
C GLU A 222 6.52 14.31 64.40
N ALA A 223 5.81 14.81 63.40
CA ALA A 223 4.89 14.00 62.61
C ALA A 223 5.59 13.47 61.34
N GLU A 224 5.53 12.17 61.13
CA GLU A 224 5.79 11.55 59.83
C GLU A 224 4.47 11.33 59.11
N VAL A 225 4.38 11.77 57.86
CA VAL A 225 3.14 11.74 57.07
C VAL A 225 3.31 10.82 55.87
N PHE A 226 2.50 9.77 55.81
CA PHE A 226 2.49 8.78 54.75
C PHE A 226 1.23 8.95 53.89
N ILE A 227 1.37 8.80 52.58
CA ILE A 227 0.25 8.83 51.65
C ILE A 227 -0.57 7.55 51.78
N GLY A 228 -1.89 7.66 51.94
CA GLY A 228 -2.82 6.54 52.01
C GLY A 228 -3.23 6.15 53.43
N SER A 229 -3.75 4.94 53.58
CA SER A 229 -4.36 4.44 54.82
C SER A 229 -3.43 3.60 55.71
N SER A 230 -2.13 3.58 55.43
CA SER A 230 -1.16 2.81 56.23
C SER A 230 0.21 3.49 56.26
N GLU A 231 0.97 3.23 57.32
CA GLU A 231 2.36 3.67 57.48
C GLU A 231 3.34 3.01 56.49
N MET A 232 2.91 2.00 55.72
CA MET A 232 3.69 1.40 54.63
C MET A 232 3.60 2.20 53.31
N GLY A 233 2.85 3.31 53.31
CA GLY A 233 2.69 4.17 52.14
C GLY A 233 3.93 5.00 51.81
N PRO A 234 3.97 5.65 50.63
CA PRO A 234 5.03 6.60 50.29
C PRO A 234 5.09 7.76 51.30
N ASN A 235 6.29 8.12 51.74
CA ASN A 235 6.49 9.16 52.76
C ASN A 235 6.51 10.56 52.15
N LEU A 236 5.58 11.41 52.57
CA LEU A 236 5.42 12.80 52.14
C LEU A 236 6.26 13.76 52.99
N VAL A 237 6.31 13.52 54.31
CA VAL A 237 7.09 14.31 55.29
C VAL A 237 7.79 13.38 56.28
N SER A 238 9.12 13.43 56.34
CA SER A 238 9.95 12.71 57.31
C SER A 238 10.73 13.72 58.15
N GLY A 239 10.24 13.98 59.37
CA GLY A 239 10.76 15.04 60.22
C GLY A 239 10.71 16.40 59.51
N GLU A 240 11.88 16.99 59.23
CA GLU A 240 12.00 18.29 58.54
C GLU A 240 12.10 18.16 57.01
N ARG A 241 12.28 16.93 56.48
CA ARG A 241 12.39 16.68 55.05
C ARG A 241 11.02 16.49 54.43
N VAL A 242 10.77 17.20 53.33
CA VAL A 242 9.53 17.13 52.56
C VAL A 242 9.83 16.65 51.15
N THR A 243 9.03 15.72 50.66
CA THR A 243 9.13 15.22 49.28
C THR A 243 7.96 15.76 48.48
N PRO A 244 8.19 16.59 47.43
CA PRO A 244 7.08 17.22 46.70
C PRO A 244 6.32 16.19 45.85
N LEU A 245 5.02 16.40 45.76
CA LEU A 245 4.08 15.63 44.94
C LEU A 245 3.75 16.41 43.66
N VAL A 246 3.63 15.73 42.52
CA VAL A 246 3.25 16.32 41.23
C VAL A 246 2.22 15.45 40.53
N ALA A 247 1.16 16.05 40.01
CA ALA A 247 0.19 15.39 39.12
C ALA A 247 0.62 15.51 37.66
N LEU A 248 0.66 14.38 36.95
CA LEU A 248 1.06 14.27 35.56
C LEU A 248 -0.03 13.58 34.75
N LEU A 249 -0.21 14.00 33.50
CA LEU A 249 -1.10 13.33 32.55
C LEU A 249 -0.28 12.40 31.64
N THR A 250 -0.71 11.16 31.46
CA THR A 250 -0.10 10.23 30.51
C THR A 250 -0.55 10.52 29.08
N SER A 251 0.13 9.90 28.10
CA SER A 251 -0.32 9.86 26.70
C SER A 251 -1.74 9.30 26.55
N GLU A 252 -2.10 8.31 27.39
CA GLU A 252 -3.43 7.69 27.48
C GLU A 252 -4.45 8.53 28.24
N LYS A 253 -4.14 9.80 28.57
CA LYS A 253 -5.01 10.69 29.33
C LYS A 253 -5.42 10.15 30.70
N ALA A 254 -4.54 9.37 31.35
CA ALA A 254 -4.70 8.95 32.73
C ALA A 254 -3.86 9.84 33.65
N VAL A 255 -4.36 10.12 34.85
CA VAL A 255 -3.61 10.87 35.86
C VAL A 255 -2.66 9.93 36.60
N LYS A 256 -1.38 10.33 36.68
CA LYS A 256 -0.37 9.67 37.52
C LYS A 256 0.25 10.69 38.46
N PHE A 257 0.52 10.25 39.69
CA PHE A 257 1.18 11.08 40.68
C PHE A 257 2.65 10.68 40.82
N LYS A 258 3.52 11.68 40.86
CA LYS A 258 4.96 11.51 41.04
C LYS A 258 5.39 12.16 42.35
N LEU A 259 6.10 11.39 43.18
CA LEU A 259 6.66 11.82 44.44
C LEU A 259 8.19 11.96 44.29
N GLY A 260 8.69 13.18 44.44
CA GLY A 260 10.10 13.51 44.23
C GLY A 260 10.59 13.24 42.81
N THR A 261 11.83 12.77 42.66
CA THR A 261 12.47 12.63 41.34
C THR A 261 12.14 11.33 40.59
N ASN A 262 11.89 10.20 41.28
CA ASN A 262 11.80 8.87 40.63
C ASN A 262 10.68 7.95 41.14
N THR A 263 9.84 8.35 42.09
CA THR A 263 8.81 7.46 42.66
C THR A 263 7.44 7.80 42.09
N PHE A 264 6.78 6.84 41.45
CA PHE A 264 5.37 6.98 41.04
C PHE A 264 4.46 6.42 42.13
N VAL A 265 3.38 7.14 42.43
CA VAL A 265 2.32 6.71 43.34
C VAL A 265 1.17 6.20 42.48
N SER A 266 0.79 4.94 42.67
CA SER A 266 -0.19 4.24 41.81
C SER A 266 -1.58 4.85 41.88
N SER A 267 -1.99 5.35 43.05
CA SER A 267 -3.25 6.08 43.24
C SER A 267 -3.26 6.84 44.58
N ILE A 268 -3.92 7.99 44.59
CA ILE A 268 -4.26 8.72 45.81
C ILE A 268 -5.73 8.44 46.09
N HIS A 269 -6.02 7.93 47.29
CA HIS A 269 -7.37 7.65 47.74
C HIS A 269 -7.81 8.74 48.71
N GLY A 270 -9.09 9.11 48.71
CA GLY A 270 -9.63 10.13 49.61
C GLY A 270 -9.08 11.55 49.40
N GLY A 271 -9.79 12.51 49.97
CA GLY A 271 -9.57 13.94 49.85
C GLY A 271 -10.05 14.51 48.51
N ALA A 272 -10.07 15.84 48.42
CA ALA A 272 -10.49 16.56 47.22
C ALA A 272 -9.73 16.12 45.94
N ILE A 273 -8.44 15.75 46.06
CA ILE A 273 -7.63 15.28 44.91
C ILE A 273 -8.21 13.98 44.32
N ASN A 274 -8.69 13.06 45.16
CA ASN A 274 -9.30 11.82 44.70
C ASN A 274 -10.66 12.10 44.04
N GLY A 275 -11.48 12.98 44.62
CA GLY A 275 -12.75 13.41 44.00
C GLY A 275 -12.56 14.04 42.61
N LEU A 276 -11.55 14.90 42.45
CA LEU A 276 -11.17 15.47 41.15
C LEU A 276 -10.67 14.41 40.17
N ASN A 277 -9.91 13.41 40.63
CA ASN A 277 -9.42 12.32 39.80
C ASN A 277 -10.56 11.43 39.28
N ASP A 278 -11.52 11.14 40.15
CA ASP A 278 -12.68 10.33 39.80
C ASP A 278 -13.60 11.10 38.83
N ALA A 279 -13.80 12.41 39.05
CA ALA A 279 -14.55 13.27 38.14
C ALA A 279 -13.86 13.44 36.77
N PHE A 280 -12.54 13.61 36.76
CA PHE A 280 -11.74 13.63 35.53
C PHE A 280 -11.89 12.31 34.77
N SER A 281 -11.78 11.17 35.46
CA SER A 281 -11.92 9.84 34.86
C SER A 281 -13.32 9.62 34.29
N ALA A 282 -14.38 10.05 35.00
CA ALA A 282 -15.75 9.98 34.52
C ALA A 282 -15.98 10.88 33.28
N THR A 283 -15.40 12.08 33.27
CA THR A 283 -15.47 12.99 32.12
C THR A 283 -14.72 12.41 30.91
N GLN A 284 -13.55 11.81 31.12
CA GLN A 284 -12.80 11.12 30.07
C GLN A 284 -13.54 9.90 29.51
N ALA A 285 -14.25 9.15 30.36
CA ALA A 285 -15.13 8.08 29.90
C ALA A 285 -16.26 8.63 29.00
N ALA A 286 -16.88 9.75 29.38
CA ALA A 286 -17.89 10.41 28.55
C ALA A 286 -17.33 10.90 27.19
N VAL A 287 -16.09 11.42 27.16
CA VAL A 287 -15.40 11.75 25.90
C VAL A 287 -15.20 10.51 25.03
N SER A 288 -14.76 9.39 25.63
CA SER A 288 -14.57 8.12 24.92
C SER A 288 -15.89 7.57 24.36
N ASP A 289 -16.98 7.68 25.11
CA ASP A 289 -18.31 7.24 24.67
C ASP A 289 -18.83 8.12 23.51
N LEU A 290 -18.57 9.43 23.57
CA LEU A 290 -18.90 10.35 22.48
C LEU A 290 -18.08 10.04 21.21
N ASP A 291 -16.79 9.75 21.35
CA ASP A 291 -15.92 9.31 20.25
C ASP A 291 -16.42 7.99 19.64
N ALA A 292 -16.84 7.03 20.48
CA ALA A 292 -17.42 5.77 20.02
C ALA A 292 -18.74 5.99 19.26
N LEU A 293 -19.60 6.90 19.72
CA LEU A 293 -20.83 7.26 19.02
C LEU A 293 -20.55 7.92 17.66
N ALA A 294 -19.61 8.88 17.62
CA ALA A 294 -19.22 9.56 16.39
C ALA A 294 -18.65 8.58 15.36
N ARG A 295 -17.78 7.65 15.80
CA ARG A 295 -17.29 6.54 14.97
C ARG A 295 -18.41 5.69 14.43
N LYS A 296 -19.32 5.22 15.29
CA LYS A 296 -20.42 4.36 14.88
C LYS A 296 -21.31 5.02 13.83
N ILE A 297 -21.70 6.28 14.05
CA ILE A 297 -22.51 7.04 13.08
C ILE A 297 -21.76 7.19 11.77
N THR A 298 -20.48 7.58 11.81
CA THR A 298 -19.65 7.76 10.62
C THR A 298 -19.56 6.47 9.82
N THR A 299 -19.19 5.36 10.45
CA THR A 299 -19.04 4.06 9.80
C THR A 299 -20.37 3.54 9.24
N ASP A 300 -21.44 3.57 10.03
CA ASP A 300 -22.75 3.04 9.59
C ASP A 300 -23.34 3.90 8.45
N MET A 301 -23.27 5.22 8.56
CA MET A 301 -23.79 6.13 7.53
C MET A 301 -22.96 6.05 6.26
N ASN A 302 -21.63 6.03 6.34
CA ASN A 302 -20.77 5.89 5.17
C ASN A 302 -21.02 4.56 4.47
N LYS A 303 -21.07 3.46 5.23
CA LYS A 303 -21.34 2.13 4.69
C LYS A 303 -22.69 2.07 3.98
N GLN A 304 -23.73 2.68 4.55
CA GLN A 304 -25.05 2.70 3.94
C GLN A 304 -25.09 3.59 2.70
N HIS A 305 -24.44 4.76 2.75
CA HIS A 305 -24.41 5.72 1.64
C HIS A 305 -23.63 5.19 0.44
N GLN A 306 -22.52 4.50 0.67
CA GLN A 306 -21.69 3.89 -0.39
C GLN A 306 -22.38 2.73 -1.13
N GLN A 307 -23.49 2.21 -0.60
CA GLN A 307 -24.31 1.21 -1.29
C GLN A 307 -25.36 1.82 -2.23
N GLY A 308 -25.54 3.15 -2.18
CA GLY A 308 -26.50 3.88 -2.98
C GLY A 308 -25.89 4.53 -4.23
N ILE A 309 -26.78 5.08 -5.05
CA ILE A 309 -26.47 5.91 -6.22
C ILE A 309 -27.00 7.32 -5.99
N ASP A 310 -26.19 8.31 -6.35
CA ASP A 310 -26.50 9.74 -6.25
C ASP A 310 -27.42 10.22 -7.40
N LEU A 311 -27.68 11.53 -7.48
CA LEU A 311 -28.60 12.07 -8.50
C LEU A 311 -27.99 12.01 -9.92
N GLU A 312 -26.66 11.99 -10.01
CA GLU A 312 -25.92 11.93 -11.27
C GLU A 312 -25.67 10.51 -11.78
N GLY A 313 -26.00 9.48 -10.98
CA GLY A 313 -25.82 8.08 -11.35
C GLY A 313 -24.51 7.47 -10.86
N GLU A 314 -23.76 8.19 -10.03
CA GLU A 314 -22.49 7.74 -9.45
C GLU A 314 -22.71 7.06 -8.09
N LEU A 315 -21.77 6.19 -7.69
CA LEU A 315 -21.80 5.55 -6.38
C LEU A 315 -21.61 6.58 -5.26
N GLY A 316 -22.32 6.38 -4.15
CA GLY A 316 -22.23 7.26 -2.99
C GLY A 316 -20.81 7.34 -2.42
N ASN A 317 -20.34 8.56 -2.16
CA ASN A 317 -19.08 8.82 -1.46
C ASN A 317 -19.23 8.66 0.07
N ALA A 318 -18.13 8.73 0.83
CA ALA A 318 -18.23 8.85 2.28
C ALA A 318 -18.93 10.16 2.68
N MET A 319 -19.83 10.09 3.66
CA MET A 319 -20.63 11.22 4.13
C MET A 319 -19.96 11.97 5.29
N PHE A 320 -19.28 11.24 6.18
CA PHE A 320 -18.59 11.77 7.34
C PHE A 320 -17.15 11.25 7.43
N THR A 321 -16.31 11.96 8.18
CA THR A 321 -14.99 11.47 8.61
C THR A 321 -14.71 11.93 10.05
N THR A 322 -14.00 11.10 10.80
CA THR A 322 -13.57 11.34 12.18
C THR A 322 -12.13 10.89 12.41
N ALA A 323 -11.65 9.93 11.61
CA ALA A 323 -10.41 9.23 11.84
C ALA A 323 -9.17 10.07 11.56
N ASP A 324 -8.24 10.03 12.50
CA ASP A 324 -6.86 10.40 12.26
C ASP A 324 -5.92 9.36 12.85
N PHE A 325 -4.71 9.27 12.29
CA PHE A 325 -3.78 8.19 12.59
C PHE A 325 -2.41 8.73 12.91
N GLU A 326 -1.79 8.17 13.95
CA GLU A 326 -0.39 8.37 14.28
C GLU A 326 0.39 7.11 13.91
N ILE A 327 1.55 7.29 13.27
CA ILE A 327 2.43 6.19 12.87
C ILE A 327 3.71 6.27 13.67
N ASN A 328 3.94 5.26 14.49
CA ASN A 328 5.11 5.15 15.35
C ASN A 328 6.06 4.05 14.83
N ALA A 329 7.34 4.39 14.74
CA ALA A 329 8.38 3.42 14.40
C ALA A 329 8.63 2.47 15.58
N GLY A 330 8.81 1.19 15.29
CA GLY A 330 9.22 0.20 16.29
C GLY A 330 10.57 0.55 16.91
N VAL A 331 10.67 0.41 18.24
CA VAL A 331 11.91 0.71 19.00
C VAL A 331 13.11 -0.13 18.55
N ASN A 332 12.87 -1.26 17.89
CA ASN A 332 13.89 -2.19 17.42
C ASN A 332 14.26 -1.99 15.94
N ASN A 333 13.70 -0.99 15.27
CA ASN A 333 13.97 -0.73 13.85
C ASN A 333 15.45 -0.39 13.64
N ARG A 334 16.02 -0.98 12.60
CA ARG A 334 17.43 -0.81 12.22
C ARG A 334 17.58 -0.11 10.87
N GLY A 335 16.54 -0.06 10.05
CA GLY A 335 16.49 0.72 8.82
C GLY A 335 16.19 2.19 9.06
N ASP A 336 16.40 3.02 8.03
CA ASP A 336 16.10 4.46 8.01
C ASP A 336 14.75 4.75 7.31
N THR A 337 13.84 3.77 7.34
CA THR A 337 12.55 3.89 6.64
C THR A 337 11.63 4.88 7.36
N SER A 338 10.94 5.72 6.60
CA SER A 338 9.82 6.53 7.05
C SER A 338 8.54 6.05 6.38
N VAL A 339 7.41 6.17 7.08
CA VAL A 339 6.10 5.75 6.59
C VAL A 339 5.20 6.97 6.50
N THR A 340 4.45 7.09 5.41
CA THR A 340 3.46 8.15 5.20
C THR A 340 2.12 7.53 4.82
N LEU A 341 1.03 8.02 5.41
CA LEU A 341 -0.33 7.61 5.07
C LEU A 341 -0.98 8.68 4.20
N ASN A 342 -1.31 8.30 2.97
CA ASN A 342 -2.16 9.07 2.06
C ASN A 342 -3.59 8.53 2.18
N LYS A 343 -4.36 9.05 3.14
CA LYS A 343 -5.74 8.61 3.42
C LYS A 343 -6.77 9.32 2.54
N ILE A 344 -7.83 8.60 2.19
CA ILE A 344 -9.08 9.14 1.67
C ILE A 344 -10.03 9.35 2.86
N PRO A 345 -10.38 10.60 3.22
CA PRO A 345 -11.25 10.88 4.36
C PRO A 345 -12.57 10.10 4.29
N GLY A 346 -12.97 9.48 5.41
CA GLY A 346 -14.23 8.74 5.54
C GLY A 346 -14.20 7.29 5.05
N GLN A 347 -13.15 6.88 4.32
CA GLN A 347 -12.95 5.47 3.92
C GLN A 347 -11.89 4.77 4.78
N ALA A 348 -10.79 5.46 5.13
CA ALA A 348 -9.79 4.92 6.06
C ALA A 348 -10.32 4.78 7.51
N ASP A 349 -11.49 5.37 7.79
CA ASP A 349 -12.12 5.44 9.10
C ASP A 349 -12.60 4.09 9.63
N VAL A 350 -12.49 3.01 8.86
CA VAL A 350 -12.78 1.63 9.31
C VAL A 350 -11.68 1.05 10.20
N TYR A 351 -10.46 1.59 10.14
CA TYR A 351 -9.32 1.02 10.86
C TYR A 351 -9.11 1.64 12.25
N ASP A 352 -8.69 0.82 13.21
CA ASP A 352 -8.26 1.27 14.54
C ASP A 352 -6.75 1.12 14.76
N TYR A 353 -6.20 -0.05 14.37
CA TYR A 353 -4.79 -0.38 14.53
C TYR A 353 -4.29 -1.21 13.35
N ILE A 354 -3.12 -0.86 12.82
CA ILE A 354 -2.39 -1.65 11.82
C ILE A 354 -0.92 -1.73 12.19
N GLU A 355 -0.36 -2.94 12.20
CA GLU A 355 1.07 -3.20 12.30
C GLU A 355 1.65 -3.54 10.93
N PHE A 356 2.65 -2.79 10.50
CA PHE A 356 3.44 -3.05 9.31
C PHE A 356 4.73 -3.75 9.69
N THR A 357 5.06 -4.86 9.02
CA THR A 357 6.30 -5.60 9.24
C THR A 357 7.03 -5.81 7.91
N TYR A 358 8.34 -5.54 7.88
CA TYR A 358 9.18 -5.82 6.71
C TYR A 358 9.83 -7.20 6.79
N SER A 359 9.76 -7.96 5.71
CA SER A 359 10.51 -9.22 5.54
C SER A 359 11.59 -9.07 4.47
N GLY A 360 12.83 -9.31 4.87
CA GLY A 360 14.00 -9.28 3.97
C GLY A 360 14.00 -10.44 2.96
N ALA A 361 13.40 -11.57 3.30
CA ALA A 361 13.33 -12.75 2.42
C ALA A 361 12.46 -12.50 1.18
N SER A 362 11.30 -11.85 1.34
CA SER A 362 10.40 -11.46 0.24
C SER A 362 10.62 -10.02 -0.24
N SER A 363 11.42 -9.23 0.50
CA SER A 363 11.65 -7.80 0.25
C SER A 363 10.35 -7.01 0.14
N MET A 364 9.42 -7.27 1.06
CA MET A 364 8.09 -6.66 1.09
C MET A 364 7.64 -6.33 2.52
N TRP A 365 6.83 -5.29 2.64
CA TRP A 365 6.03 -4.95 3.80
C TRP A 365 4.73 -5.76 3.81
N THR A 366 4.30 -6.16 4.99
CA THR A 366 2.98 -6.76 5.23
C THR A 366 2.27 -5.95 6.31
N GLY A 367 1.05 -5.50 6.03
CA GLY A 367 0.19 -4.82 6.99
C GLY A 367 -0.80 -5.80 7.61
N ARG A 368 -0.88 -5.82 8.95
CA ARG A 368 -1.82 -6.64 9.71
C ARG A 368 -2.66 -5.80 10.65
N ASP A 369 -3.93 -6.15 10.82
CA ASP A 369 -4.77 -5.52 11.84
C ASP A 369 -4.46 -6.05 13.26
N GLY A 370 -5.20 -5.56 14.26
CA GLY A 370 -5.07 -5.99 15.66
C GLY A 370 -5.40 -7.47 15.91
N ASP A 371 -6.14 -8.12 15.01
CA ASP A 371 -6.48 -9.55 15.07
C ASP A 371 -5.48 -10.43 14.28
N GLY A 372 -4.48 -9.80 13.64
CA GLY A 372 -3.44 -10.46 12.86
C GLY A 372 -3.85 -10.79 11.42
N VAL A 373 -5.00 -10.32 10.95
CA VAL A 373 -5.47 -10.47 9.56
C VAL A 373 -4.61 -9.62 8.66
N ILE A 374 -4.14 -10.20 7.56
CA ILE A 374 -3.34 -9.48 6.56
C ILE A 374 -4.29 -8.58 5.74
N LEU A 375 -4.07 -7.26 5.84
CA LEU A 375 -4.82 -6.26 5.09
C LEU A 375 -4.23 -6.00 3.70
N GLY A 376 -2.91 -6.18 3.55
CA GLY A 376 -2.21 -5.98 2.29
C GLY A 376 -0.70 -6.22 2.41
N SER A 377 -0.02 -6.24 1.27
CA SER A 377 1.43 -6.29 1.19
C SER A 377 1.95 -5.45 0.02
N GLY A 378 3.21 -5.00 0.11
CA GLY A 378 3.83 -4.21 -0.95
C GLY A 378 5.29 -3.83 -0.67
N ARG A 379 6.03 -3.36 -1.67
CA ARG A 379 7.49 -3.10 -1.54
C ARG A 379 7.80 -1.69 -1.05
N THR A 380 7.29 -0.70 -1.76
CA THR A 380 7.45 0.74 -1.49
C THR A 380 6.12 1.40 -1.16
N GLN A 381 5.01 0.78 -1.57
CA GLN A 381 3.66 1.25 -1.29
C GLN A 381 2.81 0.03 -0.92
N LEU A 382 1.84 0.22 -0.03
CA LEU A 382 0.85 -0.78 0.37
C LEU A 382 -0.53 -0.13 0.31
N GLN A 383 -1.39 -0.70 -0.51
CA GLN A 383 -2.77 -0.24 -0.66
C GLN A 383 -3.64 -0.77 0.48
N LEU A 384 -4.38 0.13 1.13
CA LEU A 384 -5.41 -0.16 2.12
C LEU A 384 -6.78 0.25 1.57
N GLU A 385 -7.86 -0.20 2.21
CA GLU A 385 -9.20 0.30 1.94
C GLU A 385 -9.28 1.76 2.39
N GLY A 386 -9.51 2.68 1.46
CA GLY A 386 -9.57 4.10 1.78
C GLY A 386 -8.22 4.80 2.00
N GLY A 387 -7.09 4.22 1.58
CA GLY A 387 -5.81 4.94 1.62
C GLY A 387 -4.62 4.15 1.09
N MET A 388 -3.49 4.82 0.92
CA MET A 388 -2.22 4.21 0.54
C MET A 388 -1.14 4.53 1.57
N ILE A 389 -0.39 3.51 1.96
CA ILE A 389 0.79 3.64 2.80
C ILE A 389 2.01 3.69 1.90
N GLU A 390 2.87 4.70 2.08
CA GLU A 390 4.13 4.84 1.36
C GLU A 390 5.31 4.63 2.31
N PHE A 391 6.24 3.76 1.91
CA PHE A 391 7.47 3.47 2.61
C PHE A 391 8.65 4.09 1.84
N SER A 392 9.40 4.97 2.50
CA SER A 392 10.57 5.64 1.92
C SER A 392 11.80 5.38 2.77
N GLY A 393 12.92 4.97 2.16
CA GLY A 393 14.17 4.62 2.86
C GLY A 393 14.61 3.18 2.60
N LYS A 394 15.59 2.69 3.38
CA LYS A 394 16.16 1.35 3.27
C LYS A 394 15.72 0.50 4.46
N PRO A 395 14.68 -0.33 4.30
CA PRO A 395 14.20 -1.20 5.37
C PRO A 395 15.18 -2.36 5.63
N LYS A 396 15.26 -2.79 6.88
CA LYS A 396 15.95 -4.01 7.30
C LYS A 396 14.95 -5.04 7.79
N ASP A 397 15.33 -6.31 7.65
CA ASP A 397 14.50 -7.45 8.05
C ASP A 397 14.07 -7.31 9.52
N GLY A 398 12.76 -7.42 9.76
CA GLY A 398 12.17 -7.26 11.09
C GLY A 398 11.85 -5.83 11.52
N ASP A 399 12.04 -4.82 10.67
CA ASP A 399 11.56 -3.45 10.96
C ASP A 399 10.02 -3.44 11.05
N THR A 400 9.48 -2.73 12.05
CA THR A 400 8.04 -2.60 12.30
C THR A 400 7.58 -1.14 12.40
N PHE A 401 6.35 -0.87 11.94
CA PHE A 401 5.67 0.40 12.16
C PHE A 401 4.26 0.14 12.67
N GLN A 402 3.82 0.92 13.65
CA GLN A 402 2.51 0.80 14.27
C GLN A 402 1.70 2.04 13.94
N MET A 403 0.61 1.85 13.20
CA MET A 403 -0.38 2.87 12.95
C MET A 403 -1.52 2.70 13.93
N SER A 404 -1.77 3.72 14.74
CA SER A 404 -2.86 3.73 15.72
C SER A 404 -3.76 4.93 15.50
N ARG A 405 -5.06 4.73 15.61
CA ARG A 405 -6.04 5.81 15.60
C ARG A 405 -5.81 6.76 16.78
N VAL A 406 -5.83 8.06 16.52
CA VAL A 406 -5.71 9.11 17.52
C VAL A 406 -7.07 9.32 18.22
N SER A 407 -7.09 9.45 19.55
CA SER A 407 -8.31 9.78 20.32
C SER A 407 -8.89 11.14 19.92
N GLY A 408 -10.20 11.39 20.12
CA GLY A 408 -10.87 12.64 19.75
C GLY A 408 -11.57 12.56 18.38
N ASP A 409 -12.18 11.43 18.06
CA ASP A 409 -12.95 11.24 16.83
C ASP A 409 -14.13 12.21 16.74
N ALA A 410 -14.81 12.48 17.87
CA ALA A 410 -15.95 13.38 17.92
C ALA A 410 -15.57 14.85 17.74
N SER A 411 -14.38 15.27 18.15
CA SER A 411 -13.90 16.65 17.97
C SER A 411 -13.38 16.95 16.57
N ARG A 412 -13.11 15.90 15.79
CA ARG A 412 -12.66 15.97 14.39
C ARG A 412 -13.75 15.59 13.40
N MET A 413 -14.98 15.36 13.88
CA MET A 413 -16.07 14.94 13.00
C MET A 413 -16.32 16.02 11.94
N SER A 414 -16.27 15.63 10.67
CA SER A 414 -16.52 16.50 9.55
C SER A 414 -17.48 15.86 8.57
N PHE A 415 -18.37 16.68 8.02
CA PHE A 415 -19.25 16.29 6.93
C PHE A 415 -18.55 16.52 5.58
N LEU A 416 -18.57 15.53 4.71
CA LEU A 416 -17.75 15.48 3.48
C LEU A 416 -18.52 15.88 2.21
N LEU A 417 -19.85 15.75 2.21
CA LEU A 417 -20.64 16.12 1.04
C LEU A 417 -20.66 17.64 0.89
N THR A 418 -20.42 18.11 -0.33
CA THR A 418 -20.36 19.56 -0.65
C THR A 418 -21.52 20.00 -1.52
N ARG A 419 -22.18 19.05 -2.18
CA ARG A 419 -23.29 19.26 -3.10
C ARG A 419 -24.48 18.37 -2.71
N ALA A 420 -25.68 18.89 -2.87
CA ALA A 420 -26.91 18.19 -2.48
C ALA A 420 -27.22 16.98 -3.40
N GLU A 421 -26.72 17.02 -4.63
CA GLU A 421 -26.85 15.96 -5.62
C GLU A 421 -26.13 14.68 -5.19
N GLN A 422 -25.05 14.80 -4.39
CA GLN A 422 -24.21 13.69 -3.93
C GLN A 422 -24.89 12.74 -2.92
N PHE A 423 -26.10 13.05 -2.46
CA PHE A 423 -26.85 12.12 -1.60
C PHE A 423 -27.26 10.87 -2.40
N ALA A 424 -26.72 9.72 -1.99
CA ALA A 424 -26.91 8.43 -2.61
C ALA A 424 -28.21 7.77 -2.15
N ALA A 425 -29.34 8.31 -2.61
CA ALA A 425 -30.68 7.89 -2.17
C ALA A 425 -31.26 6.72 -2.98
N ALA A 426 -30.69 6.39 -4.15
CA ALA A 426 -31.19 5.31 -5.00
C ALA A 426 -30.43 3.99 -4.77
N SER A 427 -31.11 2.86 -4.98
CA SER A 427 -30.47 1.53 -4.97
C SER A 427 -29.70 1.28 -6.27
N THR A 428 -28.58 0.55 -6.18
CA THR A 428 -27.81 0.06 -7.35
C THR A 428 -28.53 -1.03 -8.14
N LEU A 429 -29.51 -1.69 -7.51
CA LEU A 429 -30.28 -2.78 -8.12
C LEU A 429 -31.76 -2.37 -8.24
N LYS A 430 -32.31 -2.52 -9.45
CA LYS A 430 -33.74 -2.38 -9.73
C LYS A 430 -34.28 -3.71 -10.25
N VAL A 431 -35.09 -4.38 -9.43
CA VAL A 431 -35.84 -5.57 -9.87
C VAL A 431 -37.22 -5.12 -10.30
N THR A 432 -37.57 -5.43 -11.55
CA THR A 432 -38.90 -5.14 -12.09
C THR A 432 -39.54 -6.46 -12.50
N ILE A 433 -40.77 -6.71 -12.05
CA ILE A 433 -41.54 -7.88 -12.51
C ILE A 433 -41.87 -7.64 -13.99
N ASN A 434 -41.57 -8.62 -14.85
CA ASN A 434 -41.96 -8.56 -16.25
C ASN A 434 -43.50 -8.53 -16.35
N ALA A 435 -44.05 -7.62 -17.16
CA ALA A 435 -45.50 -7.48 -17.34
C ALA A 435 -46.20 -8.75 -17.89
N GLY A 436 -45.44 -9.68 -18.48
CA GLY A 436 -45.95 -10.99 -18.93
C GLY A 436 -46.03 -12.07 -17.85
N ASN A 437 -45.69 -11.78 -16.60
CA ASN A 437 -45.69 -12.78 -15.53
C ASN A 437 -47.12 -13.00 -14.98
N GLU A 438 -47.66 -14.22 -15.12
CA GLU A 438 -49.02 -14.57 -14.66
C GLU A 438 -49.06 -15.11 -13.21
N GLY A 439 -47.90 -15.34 -12.59
CA GLY A 439 -47.76 -15.86 -11.22
C GLY A 439 -47.57 -14.76 -10.16
N THR A 440 -47.87 -15.07 -8.89
CA THR A 440 -47.73 -14.16 -7.73
C THR A 440 -46.41 -14.31 -6.98
N GLY A 441 -45.39 -14.93 -7.59
CA GLY A 441 -44.09 -15.17 -6.98
C GLY A 441 -43.38 -13.85 -6.64
N ASN A 442 -42.93 -13.71 -5.39
CA ASN A 442 -42.19 -12.55 -4.92
C ASN A 442 -40.69 -12.85 -5.05
N LEU A 443 -39.97 -12.11 -5.89
CA LEU A 443 -38.53 -12.27 -6.09
C LEU A 443 -37.79 -11.28 -5.19
N SER A 444 -37.07 -11.76 -4.19
CA SER A 444 -36.13 -10.96 -3.41
C SER A 444 -34.69 -11.27 -3.86
N THR A 445 -33.84 -10.25 -3.84
CA THR A 445 -32.40 -10.38 -4.13
C THR A 445 -31.64 -9.68 -3.01
N SER A 446 -30.57 -10.28 -2.54
CA SER A 446 -29.59 -9.63 -1.68
C SER A 446 -28.24 -9.59 -2.41
N ILE A 447 -27.43 -8.57 -2.10
CA ILE A 447 -26.05 -8.53 -2.56
C ILE A 447 -25.31 -9.63 -1.79
N ALA A 448 -24.93 -10.71 -2.48
CA ALA A 448 -24.03 -11.71 -1.94
C ALA A 448 -22.61 -11.14 -1.95
N ALA A 449 -21.90 -11.24 -0.82
CA ALA A 449 -20.49 -10.91 -0.76
C ALA A 449 -19.74 -11.77 -1.79
N VAL A 450 -18.99 -11.13 -2.70
CA VAL A 450 -18.23 -11.85 -3.71
C VAL A 450 -17.12 -12.61 -2.97
N PRO A 451 -17.09 -13.95 -3.00
CA PRO A 451 -16.04 -14.71 -2.32
C PRO A 451 -14.67 -14.34 -2.90
N SER A 452 -13.63 -14.35 -2.07
CA SER A 452 -12.25 -14.13 -2.52
C SER A 452 -11.92 -15.09 -3.68
N SER A 453 -11.17 -14.62 -4.68
CA SER A 453 -10.76 -15.46 -5.81
C SER A 453 -9.80 -16.58 -5.40
N GLY A 454 -9.12 -16.44 -4.25
CA GLY A 454 -8.07 -17.37 -3.80
C GLY A 454 -6.78 -17.32 -4.66
N LEU A 455 -6.75 -16.47 -5.70
CA LEU A 455 -5.62 -16.28 -6.60
C LEU A 455 -4.75 -15.10 -6.16
N ALA A 456 -3.45 -15.17 -6.44
CA ALA A 456 -2.53 -14.07 -6.18
C ALA A 456 -2.81 -12.86 -7.08
N SER A 457 -2.49 -11.65 -6.59
CA SER A 457 -2.53 -10.42 -7.41
C SER A 457 -1.57 -10.53 -8.59
N VAL A 458 -1.95 -9.94 -9.72
CA VAL A 458 -1.12 -9.85 -10.93
C VAL A 458 0.26 -9.25 -10.66
N GLU A 459 0.37 -8.32 -9.72
CA GLU A 459 1.65 -7.68 -9.32
C GLU A 459 2.61 -8.63 -8.60
N THR A 460 2.06 -9.66 -7.94
CA THR A 460 2.86 -10.68 -7.25
C THR A 460 3.37 -11.74 -8.22
N VAL A 461 2.65 -11.97 -9.31
CA VAL A 461 2.93 -13.02 -10.29
C VAL A 461 3.77 -12.50 -11.46
N LEU A 462 3.46 -11.33 -11.98
CA LEU A 462 4.15 -10.70 -13.11
C LEU A 462 5.17 -9.67 -12.63
N LYS A 463 6.33 -9.62 -13.29
CA LYS A 463 7.38 -8.62 -13.01
C LYS A 463 7.19 -7.42 -13.94
N ASN A 464 7.26 -6.22 -13.39
CA ASN A 464 7.17 -4.98 -14.17
C ASN A 464 8.50 -4.66 -14.88
N HIS A 465 8.74 -5.29 -16.04
CA HIS A 465 9.92 -5.03 -16.86
C HIS A 465 9.70 -5.41 -18.34
N LEU A 466 10.05 -4.54 -19.28
CA LEU A 466 9.96 -4.82 -20.73
C LEU A 466 11.13 -5.68 -21.27
N SER A 467 11.90 -6.34 -20.41
CA SER A 467 13.07 -7.13 -20.84
C SER A 467 12.69 -8.60 -20.99
N PRO A 468 12.96 -9.24 -22.16
CA PRO A 468 12.75 -10.67 -22.35
C PRO A 468 13.54 -11.55 -21.37
N VAL A 469 14.63 -11.02 -20.78
CA VAL A 469 15.49 -11.74 -19.82
C VAL A 469 14.84 -11.85 -18.42
N ALA A 470 13.87 -10.97 -18.12
CA ALA A 470 13.16 -10.93 -16.85
C ALA A 470 11.74 -11.52 -16.95
N ALA A 471 11.41 -12.18 -18.07
CA ALA A 471 10.11 -12.79 -18.31
C ALA A 471 9.75 -13.85 -17.26
N THR A 472 8.46 -14.02 -17.02
CA THR A 472 7.91 -15.06 -16.13
C THR A 472 7.41 -16.21 -16.99
N ASP A 473 7.97 -17.41 -16.79
CA ASP A 473 7.53 -18.62 -17.48
C ASP A 473 6.42 -19.34 -16.70
N PHE A 474 5.36 -19.75 -17.39
CA PHE A 474 4.27 -20.53 -16.79
C PHE A 474 4.42 -22.02 -17.12
N ILE A 475 4.35 -22.86 -16.09
CA ILE A 475 4.57 -24.32 -16.20
C ILE A 475 3.28 -25.05 -16.63
N ARG A 476 2.12 -24.38 -16.56
CA ARG A 476 0.80 -24.94 -16.91
C ARG A 476 -0.12 -23.86 -17.48
N ASP A 477 -0.98 -24.28 -18.39
CA ASP A 477 -2.09 -23.47 -18.90
C ASP A 477 -3.17 -23.34 -17.81
N GLY A 478 -3.64 -22.13 -17.53
CA GLY A 478 -4.69 -21.89 -16.54
C GLY A 478 -4.79 -20.44 -16.08
N VAL A 479 -5.75 -20.17 -15.18
CA VAL A 479 -5.90 -18.84 -14.57
C VAL A 479 -4.81 -18.65 -13.52
N VAL A 480 -3.96 -17.65 -13.72
CA VAL A 480 -2.74 -17.50 -12.92
C VAL A 480 -2.82 -16.40 -11.87
N ALA A 481 -3.57 -15.32 -12.15
CA ALA A 481 -3.62 -14.15 -11.29
C ALA A 481 -4.96 -13.41 -11.39
N VAL A 482 -5.24 -12.56 -10.40
CA VAL A 482 -6.39 -11.65 -10.41
C VAL A 482 -5.91 -10.20 -10.51
N ILE A 483 -6.61 -9.39 -11.29
CA ILE A 483 -6.43 -7.93 -11.30
C ILE A 483 -7.21 -7.37 -10.09
N PRO A 484 -6.55 -6.69 -9.12
CA PRO A 484 -7.23 -6.14 -7.94
C PRO A 484 -8.31 -5.10 -8.26
N ALA A 485 -9.19 -4.85 -7.30
CA ALA A 485 -10.11 -3.71 -7.37
C ALA A 485 -9.32 -2.38 -7.36
N ASN A 486 -9.87 -1.36 -8.00
CA ASN A 486 -9.31 0.00 -8.10
C ASN A 486 -8.05 0.17 -8.98
N VAL A 487 -7.73 -0.80 -9.85
CA VAL A 487 -6.71 -0.61 -10.89
C VAL A 487 -7.29 0.25 -12.02
N SER A 488 -6.68 1.41 -12.26
CA SER A 488 -7.13 2.38 -13.28
C SER A 488 -6.59 2.08 -14.69
N ALA A 489 -5.41 1.48 -14.79
CA ALA A 489 -4.78 1.08 -16.05
C ALA A 489 -3.82 -0.09 -15.82
N ILE A 490 -3.73 -1.00 -16.80
CA ILE A 490 -2.76 -2.09 -16.81
C ILE A 490 -2.28 -2.34 -18.23
N GLU A 491 -0.97 -2.55 -18.40
CA GLU A 491 -0.35 -2.84 -19.69
C GLU A 491 0.33 -4.21 -19.62
N PHE A 492 0.03 -5.07 -20.59
CA PHE A 492 0.63 -6.39 -20.72
C PHE A 492 1.47 -6.46 -21.99
N ALA A 493 2.70 -6.94 -21.86
CA ALA A 493 3.58 -7.21 -23.00
C ALA A 493 3.94 -8.71 -23.03
N SER A 494 3.58 -9.38 -24.12
CA SER A 494 3.97 -10.76 -24.41
C SER A 494 4.89 -10.73 -25.62
N LEU A 495 6.16 -11.14 -25.43
CA LEU A 495 7.22 -11.00 -26.44
C LEU A 495 7.76 -12.37 -26.84
N ASN A 496 7.98 -12.58 -28.14
CA ASN A 496 8.70 -13.75 -28.64
C ASN A 496 10.17 -13.68 -28.21
N ASN A 497 10.72 -14.79 -27.73
CA ASN A 497 12.15 -14.90 -27.43
C ASN A 497 12.87 -15.67 -28.54
N GLN A 498 13.99 -15.13 -29.00
CA GLN A 498 14.83 -15.81 -30.01
C GLN A 498 15.62 -16.96 -29.39
N PRO A 499 15.93 -18.01 -30.17
CA PRO A 499 16.79 -19.06 -29.68
C PRO A 499 18.21 -18.54 -29.48
N THR A 500 18.82 -18.92 -28.36
CA THR A 500 20.17 -18.49 -28.01
C THR A 500 21.07 -19.66 -27.65
N MET A 501 22.36 -19.51 -27.94
CA MET A 501 23.43 -20.40 -27.53
C MET A 501 24.44 -19.60 -26.72
N ARG A 502 24.67 -19.98 -25.47
CA ARG A 502 25.58 -19.30 -24.55
C ARG A 502 26.81 -20.14 -24.30
N VAL A 503 27.97 -19.51 -24.48
CA VAL A 503 29.29 -20.05 -24.14
C VAL A 503 29.84 -19.21 -23.01
N ALA A 504 30.03 -19.81 -21.84
CA ALA A 504 30.63 -19.17 -20.68
C ALA A 504 31.93 -19.88 -20.32
N THR A 505 32.97 -19.11 -20.00
CA THR A 505 34.28 -19.61 -19.55
C THR A 505 34.84 -18.68 -18.48
N ALA A 506 35.58 -19.24 -17.52
CA ALA A 506 36.27 -18.45 -16.50
C ALA A 506 37.39 -17.58 -17.08
N ASP A 507 37.98 -17.99 -18.21
CA ASP A 507 39.00 -17.22 -18.92
C ASP A 507 38.73 -17.25 -20.43
N ILE A 508 38.32 -16.10 -20.96
CA ILE A 508 37.91 -15.94 -22.36
C ILE A 508 39.09 -16.02 -23.34
N SER A 509 40.32 -15.81 -22.86
CA SER A 509 41.54 -15.91 -23.66
C SER A 509 41.82 -17.33 -24.18
N THR A 510 41.24 -18.33 -23.51
CA THR A 510 41.45 -19.75 -23.81
C THR A 510 40.48 -20.29 -24.86
N LEU A 511 39.48 -19.52 -25.29
CA LEU A 511 38.48 -19.97 -26.26
C LEU A 511 39.12 -20.15 -27.65
N GLN A 512 39.09 -21.39 -28.17
CA GLN A 512 39.70 -21.74 -29.46
C GLN A 512 38.67 -21.95 -30.56
N ASN A 513 37.53 -22.55 -30.24
CA ASN A 513 36.55 -22.90 -31.27
C ASN A 513 35.13 -22.77 -30.75
N VAL A 514 34.23 -22.31 -31.61
CA VAL A 514 32.79 -22.27 -31.39
C VAL A 514 32.13 -23.03 -32.53
N ALA A 515 31.45 -24.13 -32.22
CA ALA A 515 30.81 -24.99 -33.21
C ALA A 515 29.34 -25.24 -32.86
N PHE A 516 28.50 -25.27 -33.89
CA PHE A 516 27.07 -25.54 -33.74
C PHE A 516 26.49 -26.12 -35.02
N GLN A 517 25.37 -26.84 -34.92
CA GLN A 517 24.58 -27.22 -36.08
C GLN A 517 23.36 -26.30 -36.23
N LEU A 518 23.15 -25.84 -37.46
CA LEU A 518 21.96 -25.10 -37.87
C LEU A 518 21.34 -25.84 -39.06
N ASP A 519 20.06 -26.16 -38.99
CA ASP A 519 19.34 -26.97 -40.00
C ASP A 519 20.04 -28.29 -40.37
N GLY A 520 20.57 -28.99 -39.35
CA GLY A 520 21.30 -30.25 -39.52
C GLY A 520 22.69 -30.10 -40.17
N THR A 521 23.12 -28.87 -40.46
CA THR A 521 24.43 -28.58 -41.03
C THR A 521 25.39 -28.07 -39.96
N SER A 522 26.54 -28.73 -39.81
CA SER A 522 27.59 -28.31 -38.87
C SER A 522 28.37 -27.09 -39.37
N TYR A 523 28.46 -26.08 -38.51
CA TYR A 523 29.30 -24.90 -38.64
C TYR A 523 30.29 -24.86 -37.48
N SER A 524 31.54 -24.49 -37.76
CA SER A 524 32.58 -24.35 -36.75
C SER A 524 33.43 -23.13 -37.09
N PHE A 525 33.63 -22.27 -36.11
CA PHE A 525 34.36 -21.02 -36.19
C PHE A 525 35.58 -21.12 -35.28
N ASP A 526 36.76 -21.04 -35.89
CA ASP A 526 38.02 -20.96 -35.18
C ASP A 526 38.22 -19.54 -34.64
N VAL A 527 38.30 -19.38 -33.32
CA VAL A 527 38.47 -18.09 -32.65
C VAL A 527 39.80 -18.02 -31.90
N ASP A 528 40.71 -18.94 -32.19
CA ASP A 528 42.00 -19.07 -31.55
C ASP A 528 42.91 -17.86 -31.83
N ALA A 529 43.09 -17.00 -30.83
CA ALA A 529 44.00 -15.86 -30.89
C ALA A 529 45.48 -16.26 -30.86
N THR A 530 45.83 -17.47 -30.41
CA THR A 530 47.22 -17.88 -30.17
C THR A 530 47.97 -18.28 -31.44
N ASN A 531 47.27 -18.81 -32.45
CA ASN A 531 47.85 -19.19 -33.74
C ASN A 531 47.95 -18.03 -34.75
N ALA A 532 47.33 -16.87 -34.46
CA ALA A 532 47.26 -15.72 -35.36
C ALA A 532 48.30 -14.61 -35.07
N GLY A 533 49.19 -14.80 -34.08
CA GLY A 533 50.18 -13.78 -33.69
C GLY A 533 49.58 -12.48 -33.14
N ALA A 534 48.30 -12.50 -32.71
CA ALA A 534 47.54 -11.34 -32.27
C ALA A 534 47.48 -11.21 -30.73
N THR A 535 47.19 -10.01 -30.24
CA THR A 535 46.94 -9.71 -28.81
C THR A 535 45.79 -10.57 -28.26
N VAL A 536 46.00 -11.17 -27.08
CA VAL A 536 45.06 -12.05 -26.37
C VAL A 536 43.70 -11.39 -26.14
N TRP A 537 42.59 -12.10 -26.40
CA TRP A 537 41.22 -11.62 -26.13
C TRP A 537 41.03 -11.26 -24.66
N GLN A 538 40.53 -10.06 -24.36
CA GLN A 538 40.29 -9.64 -22.98
C GLN A 538 38.80 -9.63 -22.62
N HIS A 539 37.91 -9.41 -23.61
CA HIS A 539 36.47 -9.35 -23.38
C HIS A 539 35.71 -10.14 -24.43
N GLY A 540 34.60 -10.80 -24.04
CA GLY A 540 33.74 -11.54 -24.97
C GLY A 540 33.17 -10.68 -26.10
N ALA A 541 33.03 -9.37 -25.89
CA ALA A 541 32.57 -8.42 -26.91
C ALA A 541 33.53 -8.33 -28.10
N GLU A 542 34.84 -8.51 -27.88
CA GLU A 542 35.85 -8.46 -28.93
C GLU A 542 35.73 -9.68 -29.87
N ILE A 543 35.49 -10.85 -29.29
CA ILE A 543 35.22 -12.09 -30.01
C ILE A 543 33.90 -12.00 -30.77
N ALA A 544 32.84 -11.53 -30.11
CA ALA A 544 31.52 -11.36 -30.72
C ALA A 544 31.55 -10.39 -31.92
N ASN A 545 32.24 -9.25 -31.78
CA ASN A 545 32.43 -8.31 -32.89
C ASN A 545 33.23 -8.93 -34.04
N SER A 546 34.24 -9.74 -33.74
CA SER A 546 35.06 -10.41 -34.77
C SER A 546 34.28 -11.51 -35.49
N LEU A 547 33.44 -12.26 -34.77
CA LEU A 547 32.53 -13.26 -35.31
C LEU A 547 31.41 -12.64 -36.17
N ASN A 548 30.85 -11.51 -35.76
CA ASN A 548 29.83 -10.78 -36.53
C ASN A 548 30.40 -10.14 -37.80
N ASN A 549 31.61 -9.58 -37.71
CA ASN A 549 32.24 -8.85 -38.82
C ASN A 549 33.05 -9.76 -39.76
N GLY A 550 33.33 -11.02 -39.39
CA GLY A 550 34.03 -11.99 -40.22
C GLY A 550 35.50 -11.65 -40.52
N VAL A 551 36.15 -10.82 -39.71
CA VAL A 551 37.54 -10.35 -39.92
C VAL A 551 38.35 -10.51 -38.65
N VAL A 552 39.52 -11.15 -38.76
CA VAL A 552 40.63 -10.97 -37.82
C VAL A 552 41.68 -10.09 -38.51
N ARG A 553 42.16 -9.05 -37.81
CA ARG A 553 42.90 -7.91 -38.36
C ARG A 553 44.16 -8.32 -39.16
N ALA A 554 44.34 -7.70 -40.33
CA ALA A 554 45.63 -7.58 -41.03
C ALA A 554 45.84 -6.11 -41.44
N ALA A 555 46.95 -5.49 -41.05
CA ALA A 555 47.32 -4.15 -41.47
C ALA A 555 48.42 -4.23 -42.54
N VAL A 556 48.23 -3.59 -43.69
CA VAL A 556 49.29 -3.42 -44.70
C VAL A 556 49.82 -1.99 -44.57
N ASN A 557 51.11 -1.84 -44.28
CA ASN A 557 51.76 -0.55 -44.20
C ASN A 557 52.48 -0.26 -45.52
N LEU A 558 51.88 0.55 -46.38
CA LEU A 558 52.47 1.05 -47.61
C LEU A 558 53.12 2.41 -47.29
N GLY A 559 54.45 2.44 -47.18
CA GLY A 559 55.18 3.64 -46.76
C GLY A 559 54.79 4.93 -47.51
N SER A 560 54.80 6.04 -46.75
CA SER A 560 54.71 7.47 -47.11
C SER A 560 54.05 7.93 -48.43
N SER A 561 53.02 7.26 -48.90
CA SER A 561 52.14 7.80 -49.95
C SER A 561 50.72 7.31 -49.70
N THR A 562 49.91 8.21 -49.13
CA THR A 562 48.47 8.05 -48.97
C THR A 562 47.86 8.07 -50.37
N SER A 563 47.42 6.91 -50.88
CA SER A 563 46.61 6.86 -52.09
C SER A 563 45.32 6.11 -51.80
N THR A 564 44.22 6.85 -51.93
CA THR A 564 42.83 6.44 -51.78
C THR A 564 42.44 5.52 -52.93
N VAL A 565 42.13 4.26 -52.66
CA VAL A 565 41.50 3.37 -53.65
C VAL A 565 40.01 3.70 -53.67
N THR A 566 39.52 4.32 -54.74
CA THR A 566 38.09 4.62 -54.92
C THR A 566 37.46 3.68 -55.94
N ALA A 567 36.38 3.00 -55.56
CA ALA A 567 35.44 2.39 -56.50
C ALA A 567 34.02 2.90 -56.16
N GLY A 568 33.25 3.20 -57.21
CA GLY A 568 31.94 3.83 -57.11
C GLY A 568 30.88 2.93 -56.43
N THR A 569 30.05 3.60 -55.61
CA THR A 569 28.71 3.22 -55.12
C THR A 569 28.49 1.74 -54.81
N GLY A 570 28.75 1.37 -53.56
CA GLY A 570 28.43 0.06 -52.98
C GLY A 570 29.60 -0.48 -52.18
N SER A 571 29.70 -0.06 -50.92
CA SER A 571 30.81 -0.35 -50.00
C SER A 571 31.10 -1.85 -49.85
N VAL A 572 32.20 -2.33 -50.46
CA VAL A 572 33.00 -3.46 -49.98
C VAL A 572 34.47 -3.18 -50.27
N SER A 573 35.22 -2.84 -49.23
CA SER A 573 36.67 -2.67 -49.28
C SER A 573 37.33 -4.04 -49.34
N GLY A 574 38.16 -4.28 -50.38
CA GLY A 574 39.05 -5.43 -50.49
C GLY A 574 38.42 -6.70 -51.05
N ILE A 575 38.35 -6.81 -52.39
CA ILE A 575 38.18 -8.12 -53.05
C ILE A 575 39.55 -8.81 -53.10
N LEU A 576 39.76 -9.79 -52.22
CA LEU A 576 40.52 -10.99 -52.56
C LEU A 576 39.49 -12.00 -53.07
N THR A 577 39.61 -12.42 -54.32
CA THR A 577 38.75 -13.46 -54.90
C THR A 577 38.88 -14.77 -54.10
N PRO A 578 37.80 -15.53 -53.87
CA PRO A 578 37.87 -16.83 -53.21
C PRO A 578 38.53 -17.80 -54.17
N VAL A 579 39.77 -18.21 -53.88
CA VAL A 579 40.47 -19.15 -54.74
C VAL A 579 40.59 -20.48 -54.04
N GLY A 580 39.62 -21.35 -54.33
CA GLY A 580 39.67 -22.76 -53.96
C GLY A 580 41.03 -23.39 -54.31
N THR A 581 41.38 -24.43 -53.56
CA THR A 581 42.67 -25.14 -53.61
C THR A 581 43.05 -25.71 -54.99
N SER A 582 42.15 -25.65 -55.96
CA SER A 582 42.29 -26.16 -57.33
C SER A 582 42.77 -25.15 -58.36
N SER A 583 42.93 -23.85 -58.04
CA SER A 583 43.44 -22.89 -59.03
C SER A 583 44.96 -22.98 -59.21
N THR A 584 45.39 -22.85 -60.46
CA THR A 584 46.81 -22.83 -60.86
C THR A 584 47.34 -21.42 -61.11
N SER A 585 46.53 -20.38 -60.91
CA SER A 585 46.94 -18.98 -61.02
C SER A 585 46.15 -18.06 -60.08
N LEU A 586 46.77 -16.93 -59.73
CA LEU A 586 46.22 -15.82 -58.96
C LEU A 586 46.43 -14.53 -59.76
N THR A 587 45.38 -13.73 -59.97
CA THR A 587 45.51 -12.45 -60.70
C THR A 587 45.02 -11.30 -59.84
N THR A 588 45.78 -10.21 -59.81
CA THR A 588 45.42 -8.94 -59.16
C THR A 588 45.58 -7.80 -60.15
N THR A 589 44.98 -6.65 -59.90
CA THR A 589 45.17 -5.44 -60.72
C THR A 589 45.55 -4.27 -59.82
N ILE A 590 46.68 -3.63 -60.11
CA ILE A 590 47.19 -2.47 -59.37
C ILE A 590 47.34 -1.32 -60.36
N GLU A 591 46.69 -0.18 -60.11
CA GLU A 591 46.75 1.01 -61.00
C GLU A 591 46.50 0.67 -62.49
N GLY A 592 45.49 -0.18 -62.72
CA GLY A 592 45.10 -0.65 -64.05
C GLY A 592 46.06 -1.66 -64.70
N VAL A 593 47.10 -2.11 -64.01
CA VAL A 593 48.04 -3.15 -64.46
C VAL A 593 47.66 -4.49 -63.84
N SER A 594 47.27 -5.47 -64.66
CA SER A 594 46.98 -6.83 -64.20
C SER A 594 48.25 -7.65 -64.05
N ILE A 595 48.38 -8.31 -62.89
CA ILE A 595 49.53 -9.12 -62.50
C ILE A 595 49.03 -10.50 -62.13
N THR A 596 49.58 -11.51 -62.81
CA THR A 596 49.22 -12.91 -62.60
C THR A 596 50.42 -13.68 -62.03
N ALA A 597 50.22 -14.33 -60.89
CA ALA A 597 51.16 -15.27 -60.30
C ALA A 597 50.72 -16.71 -60.58
N ALA A 598 51.66 -17.53 -61.05
CA ALA A 598 51.45 -18.96 -61.19
C ALA A 598 51.53 -19.65 -59.82
N THR A 599 50.58 -20.53 -59.52
CA THR A 599 50.57 -21.32 -58.28
C THR A 599 50.36 -22.80 -58.58
N THR A 600 50.88 -23.68 -57.72
CA THR A 600 50.57 -25.11 -57.79
C THR A 600 49.28 -25.40 -57.03
N ALA A 601 48.37 -26.18 -57.61
CA ALA A 601 47.16 -26.62 -56.93
C ALA A 601 47.52 -27.38 -55.64
N GLY A 602 46.86 -27.04 -54.53
CA GLY A 602 47.14 -27.61 -53.20
C GLY A 602 48.31 -26.99 -52.42
N SER A 603 48.96 -25.93 -52.91
CA SER A 603 50.02 -25.23 -52.16
C SER A 603 49.48 -24.44 -50.95
N SER A 604 50.30 -24.28 -49.89
CA SER A 604 49.91 -23.56 -48.67
C SER A 604 49.64 -22.08 -48.95
N LEU A 605 48.78 -21.46 -48.12
CA LEU A 605 48.39 -20.07 -48.30
C LEU A 605 49.61 -19.12 -48.28
N GLN A 606 50.58 -19.37 -47.39
CA GLN A 606 51.85 -18.64 -47.32
C GLN A 606 52.70 -18.78 -48.60
N ALA A 607 52.72 -19.96 -49.24
CA ALA A 607 53.46 -20.15 -50.48
C ALA A 607 52.81 -19.41 -51.66
N ARG A 608 51.46 -19.39 -51.70
CA ARG A 608 50.67 -18.67 -52.71
C ARG A 608 50.77 -17.15 -52.54
N ALA A 609 50.73 -16.69 -51.30
CA ALA A 609 50.98 -15.30 -50.91
C ALA A 609 52.37 -14.83 -51.35
N SER A 610 53.41 -15.62 -51.06
CA SER A 610 54.79 -15.33 -51.47
C SER A 610 54.95 -15.27 -53.00
N ALA A 611 54.26 -16.16 -53.74
CA ALA A 611 54.28 -16.15 -55.20
C ALA A 611 53.64 -14.88 -55.80
N LEU A 612 52.55 -14.40 -55.20
CA LEU A 612 51.90 -13.16 -55.64
C LEU A 612 52.73 -11.93 -55.28
N THR A 613 53.30 -11.88 -54.07
CA THR A 613 54.24 -10.83 -53.64
C THR A 613 55.44 -10.75 -54.59
N ASN A 614 56.02 -11.89 -54.98
CA ASN A 614 57.11 -11.93 -55.94
C ASN A 614 56.67 -11.48 -57.35
N ALA A 615 55.46 -11.83 -57.81
CA ALA A 615 54.95 -11.39 -59.10
C ALA A 615 54.70 -9.87 -59.14
N ILE A 616 54.26 -9.28 -58.03
CA ILE A 616 54.06 -7.83 -57.89
C ILE A 616 55.41 -7.11 -57.87
N ASN A 617 56.35 -7.56 -57.03
CA ASN A 617 57.66 -6.90 -56.87
C ASN A 617 58.52 -7.00 -58.14
N ASN A 618 58.33 -8.03 -58.99
CA ASN A 618 59.06 -8.20 -60.25
C ASN A 618 58.29 -7.71 -61.49
N SER A 619 57.16 -7.02 -61.32
CA SER A 619 56.37 -6.53 -62.45
C SER A 619 57.04 -5.33 -63.13
N ILE A 620 57.53 -5.55 -64.35
CA ILE A 620 58.13 -4.49 -65.19
C ILE A 620 57.12 -3.37 -65.46
N ALA A 621 55.84 -3.71 -65.68
CA ALA A 621 54.79 -2.74 -65.97
C ALA A 621 54.43 -1.84 -64.76
N LEU A 622 54.65 -2.30 -63.53
CA LEU A 622 54.55 -1.44 -62.33
C LEU A 622 55.80 -0.59 -62.13
N SER A 623 56.98 -1.15 -62.41
CA SER A 623 58.24 -0.44 -62.33
C SER A 623 58.32 0.70 -63.36
N ASP A 624 57.82 0.49 -64.58
CA ASP A 624 57.72 1.51 -65.64
C ASP A 624 56.75 2.65 -65.29
N LYS A 625 55.79 2.39 -64.39
CA LYS A 625 54.90 3.40 -63.81
C LYS A 625 55.49 4.09 -62.57
N GLY A 626 56.73 3.78 -62.20
CA GLY A 626 57.42 4.35 -61.03
C GLY A 626 56.96 3.80 -59.68
N ILE A 627 56.18 2.71 -59.66
CA ILE A 627 55.65 2.10 -58.44
C ILE A 627 56.66 1.08 -57.94
N SER A 628 57.59 1.48 -57.06
CA SER A 628 58.49 0.55 -56.38
C SER A 628 57.75 -0.15 -55.23
N ALA A 629 57.11 -1.29 -55.53
CA ALA A 629 56.49 -2.13 -54.51
C ALA A 629 57.58 -2.89 -53.74
N ALA A 630 57.85 -2.51 -52.49
CA ALA A 630 58.54 -3.36 -51.54
C ALA A 630 57.50 -3.94 -50.57
N VAL A 631 56.72 -4.92 -51.05
CA VAL A 631 55.70 -5.57 -50.22
C VAL A 631 56.40 -6.52 -49.25
N SER A 632 56.29 -6.24 -47.94
CA SER A 632 56.74 -7.13 -46.85
C SER A 632 55.96 -8.44 -46.84
N ALA A 633 56.60 -9.55 -46.45
CA ALA A 633 56.09 -10.92 -46.54
C ALA A 633 54.97 -11.29 -45.54
N ASP A 634 54.47 -10.34 -44.73
CA ASP A 634 53.53 -10.64 -43.65
C ASP A 634 52.07 -10.48 -44.11
N ILE A 635 51.38 -11.62 -44.34
CA ILE A 635 49.95 -11.69 -44.64
C ILE A 635 49.24 -12.45 -43.51
N ASN A 636 48.24 -11.83 -42.87
CA ASN A 636 47.45 -12.39 -41.77
C ASN A 636 46.11 -13.00 -42.23
N VAL A 637 45.65 -14.00 -41.47
CA VAL A 637 44.63 -15.03 -41.78
C VAL A 637 43.21 -14.63 -41.33
N GLN A 638 42.18 -15.02 -42.10
CA GLN A 638 40.75 -14.84 -41.80
C GLN A 638 40.17 -15.99 -40.96
N VAL A 639 39.22 -15.67 -40.07
CA VAL A 639 38.32 -16.67 -39.44
C VAL A 639 37.13 -16.87 -40.35
N VAL A 640 37.12 -17.98 -41.08
CA VAL A 640 35.98 -18.38 -41.89
C VAL A 640 35.46 -19.69 -41.34
N GLY A 641 34.14 -19.82 -41.18
CA GLY A 641 33.54 -21.08 -40.77
C GLY A 641 33.94 -22.20 -41.72
N SER A 642 33.84 -23.47 -41.29
CA SER A 642 34.22 -24.69 -42.03
C SER A 642 33.68 -24.83 -43.48
N LYS A 643 32.85 -23.90 -43.96
CA LYS A 643 32.24 -23.84 -45.30
C LYS A 643 32.30 -22.48 -46.01
N GLY A 644 33.10 -21.51 -45.56
CA GLY A 644 33.21 -20.23 -46.28
C GLY A 644 32.19 -19.14 -45.88
N VAL A 645 31.38 -19.39 -44.84
CA VAL A 645 30.22 -18.56 -44.48
C VAL A 645 30.47 -17.70 -43.24
N SER A 646 29.83 -16.52 -43.17
CA SER A 646 29.86 -15.60 -42.01
C SER A 646 28.61 -15.77 -41.15
N LEU A 647 28.65 -15.37 -39.88
CA LEU A 647 27.48 -15.46 -38.99
C LEU A 647 26.28 -14.65 -39.52
N SER A 648 26.53 -13.47 -40.09
CA SER A 648 25.50 -12.64 -40.69
C SER A 648 24.82 -13.32 -41.88
N SER A 649 25.55 -14.08 -42.69
CA SER A 649 24.97 -14.88 -43.79
C SER A 649 24.15 -16.08 -43.32
N LEU A 650 24.34 -16.51 -42.06
CA LEU A 650 23.56 -17.57 -41.42
C LEU A 650 22.37 -17.03 -40.62
N GLY A 651 22.14 -15.71 -40.62
CA GLY A 651 21.10 -15.09 -39.79
C GLY A 651 21.38 -15.21 -38.29
N VAL A 652 22.64 -15.39 -37.91
CA VAL A 652 23.10 -15.54 -36.53
C VAL A 652 23.83 -14.29 -36.10
N PHE A 653 23.57 -13.82 -34.88
CA PHE A 653 24.21 -12.66 -34.29
C PHE A 653 24.89 -13.01 -32.97
N ALA A 654 26.14 -12.58 -32.79
CA ALA A 654 26.91 -12.76 -31.57
C ALA A 654 26.87 -11.53 -30.67
N ALA A 655 26.73 -11.71 -29.37
CA ALA A 655 26.87 -10.68 -28.35
C ALA A 655 27.82 -11.17 -27.26
N GLY A 656 28.71 -10.29 -26.77
CA GLY A 656 29.64 -10.62 -25.70
C GLY A 656 29.13 -10.15 -24.34
N PHE A 657 29.47 -10.90 -23.28
CA PHE A 657 29.29 -10.49 -21.88
C PHE A 657 30.55 -10.81 -21.08
N GLU A 658 30.62 -10.37 -19.82
CA GLU A 658 31.76 -10.67 -18.94
C GLU A 658 31.87 -12.19 -18.71
N GLY A 659 32.94 -12.79 -19.26
CA GLY A 659 33.18 -14.23 -19.17
C GLY A 659 32.55 -15.09 -20.28
N GLY A 660 32.05 -14.52 -21.38
CA GLY A 660 31.51 -15.35 -22.45
C GLY A 660 30.90 -14.65 -23.66
N ILE A 661 30.30 -15.45 -24.54
CA ILE A 661 29.58 -15.00 -25.73
C ILE A 661 28.20 -15.69 -25.81
N VAL A 662 27.22 -14.99 -26.36
CA VAL A 662 25.89 -15.50 -26.70
C VAL A 662 25.69 -15.35 -28.19
N LEU A 663 25.16 -16.38 -28.84
CA LEU A 663 24.78 -16.39 -30.24
C LEU A 663 23.26 -16.53 -30.33
N ALA A 664 22.59 -15.62 -31.04
CA ALA A 664 21.16 -15.67 -31.29
C ALA A 664 20.91 -15.97 -32.78
N SER A 665 19.94 -16.84 -33.11
CA SER A 665 19.58 -17.15 -34.50
C SER A 665 18.19 -16.62 -34.85
N GLY A 666 18.03 -16.05 -36.05
CA GLY A 666 16.74 -15.63 -36.60
C GLY A 666 15.99 -16.70 -37.41
N SER A 667 16.52 -17.93 -37.53
CA SER A 667 15.96 -18.98 -38.39
C SER A 667 14.89 -19.84 -37.69
N SER A 668 13.71 -19.96 -38.30
CA SER A 668 12.67 -20.96 -37.99
C SER A 668 12.68 -22.08 -39.05
N ASP A 669 12.17 -23.26 -38.71
CA ASP A 669 12.00 -24.34 -39.70
C ASP A 669 10.79 -24.11 -40.64
N ALA A 670 10.60 -25.05 -41.58
CA ALA A 670 9.48 -25.05 -42.53
C ALA A 670 8.09 -25.22 -41.88
N ASP A 671 8.03 -25.60 -40.60
CA ASP A 671 6.82 -25.80 -39.81
C ASP A 671 6.61 -24.66 -38.78
N GLY A 672 7.46 -23.62 -38.80
CA GLY A 672 7.39 -22.47 -37.89
C GLY A 672 7.96 -22.71 -36.48
N ASN A 673 8.59 -23.86 -36.20
CA ASN A 673 9.15 -24.19 -34.90
C ASN A 673 10.62 -23.74 -34.74
N ALA A 674 11.03 -23.56 -33.49
CA ALA A 674 12.38 -23.17 -33.10
C ALA A 674 13.43 -24.27 -33.37
N LYS A 675 14.07 -24.28 -34.56
CA LYS A 675 15.16 -25.22 -34.89
C LYS A 675 16.54 -24.57 -34.75
N ALA A 676 16.98 -24.31 -33.54
CA ALA A 676 18.25 -23.61 -33.33
C ALA A 676 19.26 -24.39 -32.47
N PHE A 677 20.53 -24.23 -32.87
CA PHE A 677 21.76 -24.68 -32.23
C PHE A 677 21.74 -26.12 -31.66
N SER A 678 21.74 -27.14 -32.53
CA SER A 678 21.93 -28.53 -32.10
C SER A 678 23.41 -28.92 -32.08
N ASN A 679 23.80 -29.85 -31.18
CA ASN A 679 25.20 -30.27 -30.98
C ASN A 679 26.17 -29.07 -30.80
N ALA A 680 25.68 -28.02 -30.15
CA ALA A 680 26.44 -26.83 -29.85
C ALA A 680 27.58 -27.16 -28.90
N THR A 681 28.80 -26.91 -29.35
CA THR A 681 30.01 -27.15 -28.57
C THR A 681 30.99 -26.00 -28.69
N PHE A 682 31.84 -25.85 -27.68
CA PHE A 682 32.98 -24.95 -27.73
C PHE A 682 34.23 -25.67 -27.22
N ARG A 683 35.41 -25.18 -27.60
CA ARG A 683 36.69 -25.74 -27.15
C ARG A 683 37.54 -24.66 -26.50
N LEU A 684 38.15 -25.01 -25.37
CA LEU A 684 39.17 -24.19 -24.73
C LEU A 684 40.56 -24.81 -24.99
N SER A 685 41.61 -24.00 -24.86
CA SER A 685 43.00 -24.43 -25.05
C SER A 685 43.35 -25.58 -24.11
N GLY A 686 43.78 -26.71 -24.69
CA GLY A 686 44.17 -27.90 -23.93
C GLY A 686 43.00 -28.76 -23.44
N SER A 687 41.75 -28.45 -23.79
CA SER A 687 40.57 -29.24 -23.40
C SER A 687 39.82 -29.82 -24.60
N GLY A 688 39.02 -30.87 -24.35
CA GLY A 688 38.08 -31.42 -25.33
C GLY A 688 36.89 -30.50 -25.59
N ALA A 689 36.09 -30.81 -26.61
CA ALA A 689 34.85 -30.08 -26.89
C ALA A 689 33.87 -30.18 -25.70
N GLN A 690 33.43 -29.02 -25.22
CA GLN A 690 32.44 -28.86 -24.15
C GLN A 690 31.08 -28.50 -24.76
N ALA A 691 29.99 -28.92 -24.13
CA ALA A 691 28.65 -28.54 -24.57
C ALA A 691 28.37 -27.07 -24.22
N ALA A 692 27.78 -26.32 -25.15
CA ALA A 692 27.27 -24.97 -24.88
C ALA A 692 25.85 -25.03 -24.32
N GLU A 693 25.45 -24.03 -23.53
CA GLU A 693 24.05 -23.91 -23.09
C GLU A 693 23.20 -23.42 -24.26
N THR A 694 22.11 -24.10 -24.56
CA THR A 694 21.21 -23.74 -25.67
C THR A 694 19.80 -23.56 -25.14
N ASN A 695 19.22 -22.39 -25.42
CA ASN A 695 17.83 -22.09 -25.12
C ASN A 695 17.04 -22.03 -26.44
N PRO A 696 15.98 -22.84 -26.61
CA PRO A 696 15.13 -22.77 -27.78
C PRO A 696 14.36 -21.44 -27.83
N ALA A 697 13.87 -21.08 -29.01
CA ALA A 697 12.97 -19.94 -29.15
C ALA A 697 11.67 -20.24 -28.41
N GLN A 698 11.10 -19.23 -27.77
CA GLN A 698 9.79 -19.32 -27.14
C GLN A 698 8.82 -18.35 -27.82
N VAL A 699 7.64 -18.87 -28.14
CA VAL A 699 6.54 -18.07 -28.69
C VAL A 699 5.91 -17.29 -27.55
N ALA A 700 5.49 -16.05 -27.82
CA ALA A 700 4.72 -15.23 -26.92
C ALA A 700 3.47 -15.99 -26.46
N SER A 701 3.14 -15.88 -25.17
CA SER A 701 1.91 -16.46 -24.63
C SER A 701 0.69 -15.64 -25.05
N ASP A 702 -0.41 -16.34 -25.36
CA ASP A 702 -1.72 -15.73 -25.53
C ASP A 702 -2.28 -15.33 -24.17
N ILE A 703 -2.43 -14.02 -23.94
CA ILE A 703 -3.04 -13.50 -22.72
C ILE A 703 -4.53 -13.35 -22.92
N GLN A 704 -5.31 -13.94 -22.02
CA GLN A 704 -6.77 -13.83 -22.01
C GLN A 704 -7.24 -13.19 -20.71
N ILE A 705 -8.16 -12.24 -20.81
CA ILE A 705 -8.70 -11.51 -19.67
C ILE A 705 -10.18 -11.79 -19.55
N PHE A 706 -10.59 -12.21 -18.35
CA PHE A 706 -11.98 -12.52 -18.03
C PHE A 706 -12.46 -11.76 -16.81
N THR A 707 -13.75 -11.45 -16.81
CA THR A 707 -14.46 -11.12 -15.60
C THR A 707 -14.84 -12.40 -14.84
N ARG A 708 -15.05 -12.29 -13.53
CA ARG A 708 -15.29 -13.47 -12.67
C ARG A 708 -16.62 -14.17 -12.96
N GLU A 709 -17.53 -13.50 -13.64
CA GLU A 709 -18.81 -14.03 -14.14
C GLU A 709 -18.70 -14.76 -15.48
N GLY A 710 -17.53 -14.79 -16.12
CA GLY A 710 -17.28 -15.55 -17.35
C GLY A 710 -17.26 -14.73 -18.65
N ARG A 711 -17.32 -13.39 -18.59
CA ARG A 711 -17.20 -12.55 -19.79
C ARG A 711 -15.74 -12.37 -20.16
N GLN A 712 -15.40 -12.65 -21.41
CA GLN A 712 -14.07 -12.42 -21.94
C GLN A 712 -13.95 -10.99 -22.48
N ILE A 713 -12.90 -10.30 -22.07
CA ILE A 713 -12.64 -8.90 -22.41
C ILE A 713 -11.50 -8.78 -23.43
N ALA A 714 -10.49 -9.65 -23.36
CA ALA A 714 -9.36 -9.63 -24.29
C ALA A 714 -8.83 -11.05 -24.57
N GLY A 715 -8.17 -11.20 -25.71
CA GLY A 715 -7.57 -12.46 -26.18
C GLY A 715 -8.42 -13.20 -27.21
N ASN A 716 -7.99 -14.42 -27.59
CA ASN A 716 -8.71 -15.26 -28.55
C ASN A 716 -9.94 -15.91 -27.90
N PRO A 717 -11.05 -16.09 -28.64
CA PRO A 717 -12.23 -16.77 -28.11
C PRO A 717 -11.89 -18.21 -27.67
N LEU A 718 -12.66 -18.77 -26.75
CA LEU A 718 -12.50 -20.13 -26.24
C LEU A 718 -13.43 -21.10 -26.96
N THR A 719 -13.00 -22.35 -27.10
CA THR A 719 -13.89 -23.46 -27.48
C THR A 719 -14.79 -23.86 -26.30
N ASP A 720 -15.93 -24.48 -26.58
CA ASP A 720 -16.87 -24.94 -25.55
C ASP A 720 -16.20 -25.89 -24.51
N GLY A 721 -15.24 -26.72 -24.95
CA GLY A 721 -14.47 -27.61 -24.07
C GLY A 721 -13.44 -26.87 -23.20
N GLN A 722 -12.80 -25.83 -23.72
CA GLN A 722 -11.87 -24.99 -22.94
C GLN A 722 -12.64 -24.17 -21.90
N ALA A 723 -13.76 -23.58 -22.28
CA ALA A 723 -14.62 -22.82 -21.38
C ALA A 723 -15.09 -23.68 -20.19
N ALA A 724 -15.54 -24.91 -20.44
CA ALA A 724 -15.96 -25.85 -19.39
C ALA A 724 -14.83 -26.22 -18.40
N THR A 725 -13.59 -26.21 -18.85
CA THR A 725 -12.42 -26.55 -18.02
C THR A 725 -11.90 -25.33 -17.23
N LEU A 726 -11.98 -24.14 -17.82
CA LEU A 726 -11.41 -22.91 -17.26
C LEU A 726 -12.39 -22.17 -16.34
N LEU A 727 -13.69 -22.11 -16.66
CA LEU A 727 -14.70 -21.38 -15.88
C LEU A 727 -15.18 -22.20 -14.67
N THR A 728 -14.28 -22.44 -13.72
CA THR A 728 -14.58 -23.16 -12.47
C THR A 728 -14.30 -22.28 -11.26
N PRO A 729 -14.99 -22.51 -10.12
CA PRO A 729 -14.68 -21.81 -8.88
C PRO A 729 -13.24 -22.00 -8.39
N LEU A 730 -12.61 -23.15 -8.73
CA LEU A 730 -11.21 -23.42 -8.42
C LEU A 730 -10.26 -22.45 -9.14
N ASN A 731 -10.66 -21.96 -10.31
CA ASN A 731 -9.92 -20.99 -11.10
C ASN A 731 -10.36 -19.54 -10.80
N GLY A 732 -11.04 -19.30 -9.68
CA GLY A 732 -11.42 -17.96 -9.20
C GLY A 732 -12.73 -17.39 -9.75
N PHE A 733 -13.44 -18.12 -10.62
CA PHE A 733 -14.74 -17.72 -11.15
C PHE A 733 -15.87 -17.88 -10.12
N VAL A 734 -16.98 -17.18 -10.31
CA VAL A 734 -18.17 -17.34 -9.45
C VAL A 734 -18.91 -18.64 -9.81
N SER A 735 -19.65 -19.19 -8.85
CA SER A 735 -20.52 -20.35 -9.10
C SER A 735 -21.62 -19.95 -10.10
N GLY A 736 -21.68 -20.65 -11.25
CA GLY A 736 -22.61 -20.33 -12.33
C GLY A 736 -22.09 -19.33 -13.38
N ALA A 737 -20.77 -19.08 -13.42
CA ALA A 737 -20.16 -18.30 -14.50
C ALA A 737 -20.51 -18.87 -15.89
N GLU A 738 -20.88 -18.00 -16.82
CA GLU A 738 -21.26 -18.36 -18.19
C GLU A 738 -20.29 -17.68 -19.17
N TYR A 739 -19.71 -18.44 -20.09
CA TYR A 739 -18.77 -17.91 -21.06
C TYR A 739 -19.46 -17.02 -22.09
N ARG A 740 -18.96 -15.78 -22.26
CA ARG A 740 -19.39 -14.86 -23.33
C ARG A 740 -18.20 -14.10 -23.92
N ALA A 741 -18.16 -13.97 -25.25
CA ALA A 741 -17.05 -13.36 -25.99
C ALA A 741 -17.45 -12.07 -26.74
N ASP A 742 -18.68 -11.59 -26.55
CA ASP A 742 -19.28 -10.45 -27.24
C ASP A 742 -18.48 -9.15 -27.11
N TYR A 743 -17.49 -9.09 -26.21
CA TYR A 743 -16.68 -7.93 -25.88
C TYR A 743 -15.30 -7.90 -26.55
N LEU A 744 -15.05 -8.76 -27.55
CA LEU A 744 -13.77 -8.82 -28.27
C LEU A 744 -13.72 -7.88 -29.50
N THR A 745 -14.87 -7.39 -30.00
CA THR A 745 -14.95 -6.60 -31.23
C THR A 745 -15.83 -5.36 -31.07
N PHE A 746 -15.23 -4.24 -30.67
CA PHE A 746 -15.92 -2.95 -30.54
C PHE A 746 -15.50 -1.96 -31.64
N GLU A 747 -16.47 -1.42 -32.37
CA GLU A 747 -16.24 -0.33 -33.34
C GLU A 747 -16.16 1.07 -32.66
N ASP A 748 -16.78 1.24 -31.49
CA ASP A 748 -16.91 2.55 -30.82
C ASP A 748 -15.86 2.85 -29.73
N GLY A 749 -14.91 1.94 -29.50
CA GLY A 749 -13.81 2.12 -28.52
C GLY A 749 -14.21 2.07 -27.04
N VAL A 750 -15.49 1.84 -26.73
CA VAL A 750 -16.02 1.69 -25.36
C VAL A 750 -16.27 0.21 -25.05
N GLY A 751 -15.41 -0.40 -24.24
CA GLY A 751 -15.52 -1.80 -23.84
C GLY A 751 -16.41 -2.04 -22.61
N TYR A 752 -16.21 -3.16 -21.92
CA TYR A 752 -16.99 -3.53 -20.75
C TYR A 752 -16.92 -2.46 -19.65
N ARG A 753 -18.10 -1.93 -19.26
CA ARG A 753 -18.26 -0.84 -18.26
C ARG A 753 -17.41 0.42 -18.54
N GLY A 754 -17.26 0.80 -19.81
CA GLY A 754 -16.52 2.02 -20.18
C GLY A 754 -15.00 1.85 -20.25
N MET A 755 -14.50 0.63 -20.06
CA MET A 755 -13.07 0.33 -20.18
C MET A 755 -12.61 0.43 -21.64
N SER A 756 -11.53 1.16 -21.88
CA SER A 756 -10.84 1.16 -23.17
C SER A 756 -9.88 -0.03 -23.22
N VAL A 757 -9.93 -0.81 -24.30
CA VAL A 757 -9.08 -1.99 -24.50
C VAL A 757 -8.40 -1.87 -25.86
N ASP A 758 -7.14 -1.46 -25.84
CA ASP A 758 -6.30 -1.37 -27.04
C ASP A 758 -5.49 -2.67 -27.19
N THR A 759 -5.78 -3.45 -28.24
CA THR A 759 -5.02 -4.67 -28.55
C THR A 759 -4.15 -4.44 -29.78
N PHE A 760 -2.83 -4.45 -29.58
CA PHE A 760 -1.85 -4.36 -30.66
C PHE A 760 -1.38 -5.75 -31.05
N GLN A 761 -1.97 -6.30 -32.11
CA GLN A 761 -1.48 -7.53 -32.73
C GLN A 761 -0.61 -7.19 -33.95
N ALA A 762 0.58 -7.78 -34.04
CA ALA A 762 1.49 -7.57 -35.17
C ALA A 762 0.88 -7.92 -36.55
N ASN A 763 -0.18 -8.72 -36.57
CA ASN A 763 -0.83 -9.22 -37.79
C ASN A 763 -2.13 -8.47 -38.17
N GLY A 764 -2.59 -7.51 -37.35
CA GLY A 764 -3.84 -6.75 -37.54
C GLY A 764 -5.13 -7.58 -37.40
N LEU A 765 -6.29 -6.91 -37.31
CA LEU A 765 -7.61 -7.55 -37.29
C LEU A 765 -8.01 -8.00 -38.70
N LYS A 766 -8.44 -9.27 -38.86
CA LYS A 766 -8.90 -9.81 -40.15
C LYS A 766 -10.32 -9.30 -40.46
N ARG A 767 -10.47 -8.51 -41.53
CA ARG A 767 -11.78 -8.07 -42.06
C ARG A 767 -12.20 -8.93 -43.25
N LEU A 768 -13.43 -9.45 -43.22
CA LEU A 768 -14.03 -10.17 -44.34
C LEU A 768 -15.30 -9.44 -44.80
N ASP A 769 -15.25 -8.84 -45.99
CA ASP A 769 -16.43 -8.18 -46.59
C ASP A 769 -17.20 -9.19 -47.46
N LEU A 770 -18.47 -9.45 -47.10
CA LEU A 770 -19.37 -10.34 -47.84
C LEU A 770 -20.47 -9.51 -48.53
N SER A 771 -20.77 -9.81 -49.80
CA SER A 771 -21.90 -9.19 -50.51
C SER A 771 -23.06 -10.19 -50.62
N VAL A 772 -24.29 -9.69 -50.53
CA VAL A 772 -25.53 -10.51 -50.55
C VAL A 772 -25.69 -11.30 -51.86
N SER A 773 -25.07 -10.85 -52.95
CA SER A 773 -25.04 -11.54 -54.25
C SER A 773 -23.78 -12.42 -54.47
N GLY A 774 -22.83 -12.41 -53.53
CA GLY A 774 -21.54 -13.12 -53.60
C GLY A 774 -21.48 -14.45 -52.84
N LEU A 775 -22.61 -14.93 -52.30
CA LEU A 775 -22.70 -16.23 -51.61
C LEU A 775 -22.92 -17.42 -52.59
N GLY A 776 -22.67 -17.22 -53.89
CA GLY A 776 -22.79 -18.26 -54.90
C GLY A 776 -21.59 -19.21 -54.93
N SER A 777 -21.87 -20.51 -54.86
CA SER A 777 -21.01 -21.67 -55.18
C SER A 777 -19.63 -21.33 -55.78
N LYS A 778 -18.58 -21.53 -54.97
CA LYS A 778 -17.15 -21.55 -55.33
C LYS A 778 -16.61 -20.28 -56.00
N GLY A 779 -16.08 -19.39 -55.15
CA GLY A 779 -14.94 -18.52 -55.44
C GLY A 779 -14.82 -18.00 -56.87
N THR A 780 -15.61 -16.98 -57.23
CA THR A 780 -15.21 -16.05 -58.30
C THR A 780 -15.81 -14.67 -58.03
N LYS A 781 -15.10 -13.63 -58.49
CA LYS A 781 -15.25 -12.21 -58.16
C LYS A 781 -16.69 -11.69 -58.20
N ALA A 782 -16.99 -10.73 -57.32
CA ALA A 782 -18.24 -9.97 -57.30
C ALA A 782 -18.50 -9.30 -58.65
N GLU A 783 -19.48 -9.80 -59.41
CA GLU A 783 -20.03 -9.12 -60.58
C GLU A 783 -21.25 -8.31 -60.17
N LEU A 784 -21.27 -7.01 -60.52
CA LEU A 784 -22.46 -6.17 -60.42
C LEU A 784 -23.50 -6.65 -61.44
N ILE A 785 -24.64 -7.14 -60.96
CA ILE A 785 -25.76 -7.49 -61.83
C ILE A 785 -26.42 -6.18 -62.32
N SER A 786 -26.16 -5.78 -63.56
CA SER A 786 -26.94 -4.73 -64.24
C SER A 786 -28.21 -5.32 -64.85
N GLN A 787 -29.40 -5.04 -64.31
CA GLN A 787 -30.67 -5.37 -64.98
C GLN A 787 -31.35 -4.09 -65.50
N SER A 788 -31.58 -4.07 -66.81
CA SER A 788 -32.30 -3.01 -67.53
C SER A 788 -33.80 -3.04 -67.21
N ARG A 789 -34.32 -1.88 -66.76
CA ARG A 789 -35.72 -1.62 -66.41
C ARG A 789 -36.58 -1.46 -67.67
N ALA A 790 -37.01 -2.57 -68.27
CA ALA A 790 -37.97 -2.57 -69.38
C ALA A 790 -39.22 -3.37 -68.99
N GLY A 791 -40.21 -2.73 -68.34
CA GLY A 791 -41.55 -3.35 -68.26
C GLY A 791 -42.52 -2.84 -67.19
N ASN A 792 -42.06 -2.43 -66.00
CA ASN A 792 -42.99 -1.95 -64.96
C ASN A 792 -42.24 -1.08 -63.93
N PRO A 793 -42.61 0.20 -63.74
CA PRO A 793 -41.93 1.08 -62.79
C PRO A 793 -42.19 0.74 -61.31
N ASN A 794 -43.17 -0.12 -60.99
CA ASN A 794 -43.62 -0.43 -59.62
C ASN A 794 -43.18 -1.82 -59.09
N LEU A 795 -42.25 -2.52 -59.74
CA LEU A 795 -41.73 -3.79 -59.22
C LEU A 795 -40.39 -3.56 -58.50
N ILE A 796 -40.40 -3.76 -57.18
CA ILE A 796 -39.19 -3.94 -56.36
C ILE A 796 -38.52 -5.24 -56.85
N PRO A 797 -37.21 -5.27 -57.16
CA PRO A 797 -36.53 -6.49 -57.57
C PRO A 797 -36.71 -7.59 -56.50
N PRO A 798 -37.01 -8.85 -56.87
CA PRO A 798 -37.07 -9.92 -55.89
C PRO A 798 -35.68 -10.18 -55.31
N ASN A 799 -35.60 -10.23 -53.97
CA ASN A 799 -34.40 -10.59 -53.24
C ASN A 799 -34.19 -12.11 -53.35
N ASN A 800 -33.49 -12.57 -54.38
CA ASN A 800 -33.31 -14.00 -54.70
C ASN A 800 -32.24 -14.70 -53.83
N ILE A 801 -32.25 -14.48 -52.51
CA ILE A 801 -31.42 -15.28 -51.58
C ILE A 801 -32.09 -16.66 -51.43
N ASN A 802 -31.39 -17.74 -51.78
CA ASN A 802 -31.81 -19.11 -51.45
C ASN A 802 -31.40 -19.44 -50.00
N ALA A 803 -32.17 -20.31 -49.34
CA ALA A 803 -31.82 -20.75 -47.99
C ALA A 803 -30.45 -21.45 -47.99
N GLN A 804 -29.59 -21.10 -47.04
CA GLN A 804 -28.21 -21.60 -46.96
C GLN A 804 -27.66 -21.54 -45.53
N THR A 805 -26.68 -22.40 -45.23
CA THR A 805 -25.99 -22.41 -43.94
C THR A 805 -24.57 -21.86 -44.11
N ILE A 806 -24.21 -20.87 -43.30
CA ILE A 806 -22.86 -20.31 -43.20
C ILE A 806 -22.15 -21.01 -42.04
N THR A 807 -21.05 -21.68 -42.34
CA THR A 807 -20.15 -22.27 -41.35
C THR A 807 -18.97 -21.34 -41.12
N VAL A 808 -18.77 -20.91 -39.88
CA VAL A 808 -17.61 -20.13 -39.46
C VAL A 808 -16.75 -20.98 -38.54
N VAL A 809 -15.47 -21.12 -38.88
CA VAL A 809 -14.47 -21.82 -38.08
C VAL A 809 -13.44 -20.79 -37.63
N ALA A 810 -13.33 -20.59 -36.31
CA ALA A 810 -12.32 -19.75 -35.70
C ALA A 810 -10.94 -20.44 -35.71
N GLU A 811 -9.87 -19.66 -35.53
CA GLU A 811 -8.47 -20.13 -35.60
C GLU A 811 -8.13 -21.19 -34.54
N ASN A 812 -8.86 -21.17 -33.42
CA ASN A 812 -8.81 -22.17 -32.35
C ASN A 812 -9.61 -23.46 -32.66
N GLY A 813 -10.24 -23.56 -33.83
CA GLY A 813 -11.07 -24.69 -34.25
C GLY A 813 -12.54 -24.64 -33.79
N ALA A 814 -13.00 -23.56 -33.15
CA ALA A 814 -14.40 -23.41 -32.77
C ALA A 814 -15.28 -23.20 -34.01
N GLU A 815 -16.31 -24.04 -34.17
CA GLU A 815 -17.23 -24.01 -35.32
C GLU A 815 -18.63 -23.54 -34.90
N ARG A 816 -19.21 -22.63 -35.69
CA ARG A 816 -20.61 -22.22 -35.59
C ARG A 816 -21.28 -22.24 -36.96
N ASN A 817 -22.52 -22.71 -36.98
CA ASN A 817 -23.31 -22.89 -38.18
C ASN A 817 -24.56 -22.01 -38.10
N VAL A 818 -24.69 -21.05 -39.01
CA VAL A 818 -25.80 -20.09 -39.05
C VAL A 818 -26.66 -20.37 -40.27
N THR A 819 -27.94 -20.65 -40.07
CA THR A 819 -28.86 -20.93 -41.19
C THR A 819 -29.62 -19.67 -41.56
N ILE A 820 -29.49 -19.25 -42.81
CA ILE A 820 -30.16 -18.07 -43.38
C ILE A 820 -31.33 -18.54 -44.25
N PRO A 821 -32.58 -18.12 -43.97
CA PRO A 821 -33.75 -18.43 -44.80
C PRO A 821 -33.73 -17.73 -46.17
N SER A 822 -34.55 -18.19 -47.11
CA SER A 822 -34.67 -17.53 -48.42
C SER A 822 -35.44 -16.20 -48.34
N GLY A 823 -34.98 -15.18 -49.07
CA GLY A 823 -35.72 -13.91 -49.26
C GLY A 823 -35.58 -12.85 -48.16
N VAL A 824 -34.69 -13.04 -47.18
CA VAL A 824 -34.52 -12.14 -46.03
C VAL A 824 -33.64 -10.91 -46.33
N ALA A 825 -33.88 -9.80 -45.64
CA ALA A 825 -33.11 -8.57 -45.80
C ALA A 825 -31.67 -8.71 -45.28
N ALA A 826 -30.74 -7.91 -45.83
CA ALA A 826 -29.34 -7.88 -45.38
C ALA A 826 -29.19 -7.55 -43.89
N ASP A 827 -30.14 -6.78 -43.35
CA ASP A 827 -30.19 -6.44 -41.93
C ASP A 827 -30.58 -7.64 -41.06
N TYR A 828 -31.63 -8.38 -41.44
CA TYR A 828 -31.99 -9.64 -40.78
C TYR A 828 -30.87 -10.68 -40.86
N VAL A 829 -30.14 -10.75 -41.98
CA VAL A 829 -28.96 -11.62 -42.12
C VAL A 829 -27.86 -11.22 -41.15
N ALA A 830 -27.57 -9.92 -41.03
CA ALA A 830 -26.60 -9.41 -40.07
C ALA A 830 -27.05 -9.66 -38.63
N GLU A 831 -28.33 -9.48 -38.31
CA GLU A 831 -28.89 -9.76 -36.99
C GLU A 831 -28.75 -11.24 -36.61
N GLN A 832 -29.12 -12.16 -37.51
CA GLN A 832 -28.99 -13.61 -37.27
C GLN A 832 -27.52 -14.05 -37.17
N LEU A 833 -26.64 -13.51 -38.01
CA LEU A 833 -25.21 -13.81 -37.94
C LEU A 833 -24.58 -13.25 -36.67
N SER A 834 -24.89 -12.01 -36.29
CA SER A 834 -24.40 -11.42 -35.04
C SER A 834 -24.93 -12.17 -33.82
N ALA A 835 -26.19 -12.62 -33.83
CA ALA A 835 -26.75 -13.42 -32.75
C ALA A 835 -26.00 -14.76 -32.58
N GLU A 836 -25.86 -15.53 -33.66
CA GLU A 836 -25.28 -16.88 -33.62
C GLU A 836 -23.74 -16.90 -33.54
N LEU A 837 -23.07 -15.84 -34.02
CA LEU A 837 -21.61 -15.73 -33.99
C LEU A 837 -21.09 -14.85 -32.84
N SER A 838 -21.97 -14.21 -32.06
CA SER A 838 -21.61 -13.51 -30.82
C SER A 838 -20.72 -14.33 -29.86
N PRO A 839 -20.91 -15.66 -29.68
CA PRO A 839 -20.04 -16.46 -28.81
C PRO A 839 -18.60 -16.60 -29.34
N LEU A 840 -18.37 -16.30 -30.62
CA LEU A 840 -17.04 -16.25 -31.24
C LEU A 840 -16.46 -14.83 -31.23
N GLY A 841 -17.16 -13.86 -30.64
CA GLY A 841 -16.76 -12.45 -30.63
C GLY A 841 -16.85 -11.81 -32.02
N ILE A 842 -17.67 -12.33 -32.92
CA ILE A 842 -17.84 -11.81 -34.28
C ILE A 842 -19.10 -10.96 -34.32
N ASN A 843 -18.94 -9.68 -34.67
CA ASN A 843 -20.05 -8.78 -34.94
C ASN A 843 -20.17 -8.54 -36.45
N VAL A 844 -21.40 -8.57 -36.96
CA VAL A 844 -21.71 -8.40 -38.38
C VAL A 844 -22.61 -7.18 -38.55
N THR A 845 -22.15 -6.21 -39.35
CA THR A 845 -22.91 -5.00 -39.67
C THR A 845 -23.40 -5.03 -41.12
N SER A 846 -24.65 -4.64 -41.35
CA SER A 846 -25.23 -4.55 -42.69
C SER A 846 -25.11 -3.12 -43.23
N HIS A 847 -24.78 -2.97 -44.51
CA HIS A 847 -24.74 -1.67 -45.18
C HIS A 847 -25.43 -1.76 -46.55
N THR A 848 -26.45 -0.93 -46.77
CA THR A 848 -27.07 -0.79 -48.08
C THR A 848 -26.38 0.33 -48.85
N ARG A 849 -25.75 0.00 -49.98
CA ARG A 849 -25.12 1.00 -50.87
C ARG A 849 -25.92 1.11 -52.17
N VAL A 850 -26.31 2.32 -52.52
CA VAL A 850 -26.97 2.64 -53.80
C VAL A 850 -25.96 3.34 -54.70
N PHE A 851 -25.65 2.74 -55.85
CA PHE A 851 -24.82 3.37 -56.89
C PHE A 851 -25.73 3.97 -57.96
N LEU A 852 -25.61 5.26 -58.20
CA LEU A 852 -26.32 5.99 -59.24
C LEU A 852 -25.36 6.22 -60.41
N GLU A 853 -25.58 5.50 -61.51
CA GLU A 853 -24.87 5.74 -62.75
C GLU A 853 -25.66 6.71 -63.63
N MET A 854 -25.04 7.82 -64.05
CA MET A 854 -25.68 8.73 -64.99
C MET A 854 -25.63 8.13 -66.41
N PRO A 855 -26.74 8.19 -67.18
CA PRO A 855 -26.70 7.83 -68.59
C PRO A 855 -25.70 8.72 -69.33
N THR A 856 -24.91 8.11 -70.23
CA THR A 856 -23.94 8.83 -71.06
C THR A 856 -24.62 9.92 -71.91
N GLY A 857 -24.22 11.18 -71.72
CA GLY A 857 -24.65 12.32 -72.54
C GLY A 857 -25.40 13.46 -71.83
N ILE A 858 -25.65 13.38 -70.51
CA ILE A 858 -26.28 14.46 -69.74
C ILE A 858 -25.25 15.05 -68.75
N GLN A 859 -24.95 16.34 -68.87
CA GLN A 859 -23.90 17.00 -68.05
C GLN A 859 -24.41 17.72 -66.80
N THR A 860 -25.71 18.01 -66.66
CA THR A 860 -26.30 18.63 -65.45
C THR A 860 -27.81 18.40 -65.35
N GLY A 861 -28.30 18.04 -64.15
CA GLY A 861 -29.73 17.95 -63.80
C GLY A 861 -29.96 17.53 -62.34
N THR A 862 -31.12 17.85 -61.77
CA THR A 862 -31.51 17.46 -60.40
C THR A 862 -32.22 16.10 -60.43
N ILE A 863 -31.66 15.10 -59.75
CA ILE A 863 -32.30 13.78 -59.59
C ILE A 863 -33.00 13.78 -58.23
N GLY A 864 -34.34 13.68 -58.23
CA GLY A 864 -35.13 13.38 -57.04
C GLY A 864 -35.63 11.94 -57.11
N PHE A 865 -35.41 11.16 -56.07
CA PHE A 865 -36.00 9.84 -55.90
C PHE A 865 -36.51 9.69 -54.47
N ASP A 866 -37.65 9.01 -54.31
CA ASP A 866 -38.13 8.54 -53.02
C ASP A 866 -37.62 7.11 -52.81
N ILE A 867 -36.88 6.87 -51.73
CA ILE A 867 -36.59 5.52 -51.26
C ILE A 867 -37.75 5.11 -50.35
N ALA A 868 -38.59 4.20 -50.84
CA ALA A 868 -39.61 3.55 -50.02
C ALA A 868 -39.20 2.10 -49.75
N GLY A 869 -38.92 1.78 -48.48
CA GLY A 869 -38.78 0.40 -48.01
C GLY A 869 -40.13 -0.12 -47.55
N THR A 870 -40.68 -1.13 -48.23
CA THR A 870 -41.85 -1.87 -47.74
C THR A 870 -41.37 -2.88 -46.69
N ASN A 871 -41.40 -2.48 -45.42
CA ASN A 871 -41.22 -3.39 -44.30
C ASN A 871 -42.57 -4.02 -43.93
N ILE A 872 -42.67 -5.35 -44.05
CA ILE A 872 -43.60 -6.15 -43.24
C ILE A 872 -42.77 -7.24 -42.56
N VAL A 873 -42.74 -7.11 -41.23
CA VAL A 873 -42.06 -7.88 -40.17
C VAL A 873 -40.57 -7.61 -40.04
#